data_AF-A0A2E6GZE1-F1
#
_entry.id   AF-A0A2E6GZE1-F1
#
_cell.length_a   1.000
_cell.length_b   1.000
_cell.length_c   1.000
_cell.angle_alpha   90.00
_cell.angle_beta   90.00
_cell.angle_gamma   90.00
#
_symmetry.space_group_name_H-M   'P 1'
#
loop_
_entity.id
_entity.type
_entity.pdbx_description
1 polymer ?
#
loop_
_entity_poly.entity_id
_entity_poly.type
_entity_poly.pdbx_seq_one_letter_code
_entity_poly.pdbx_strand_id
1 'polypeptide(L)'
;MKSIIWTWLVLILLSVGPALAGHNDPGIQDPKKAMDTILEAPSDPIALLNIPKELIVSEAKKALTAEGTTITQVSRFDIDPTNRIVILEGVSELPADILADMNEIGGIEAGDQTLARHKFSIHFELPSAKKIALTRYFQIRIRSLKLGNQDYTPAVHLLGRYAVGLLLNTSFMNYMLEVKPEVQLTEKNPSLLIKQLIENKGLRFRGDTISFKVDLAQIPQLSAYAGLEGIRVWGVHPTILRGTKGQVALRIEAGIGKPNRAWTKQADMRHKDDVKTLEDVREELYKEFSDLEVLMADLEPYKKEMAETLGFTHMSIRHSDEFKNISSKVRNRAAKYLNKKEASFLADPETTYYLVKDELKELIAYSLSDIRRRQLIEQANLTGGAATTTLPFLEKRLSQKTIDEATRFFREFEFEGDQMFPDLKVVIDPKNKGIVLRGNVAIDINVLMALGMEGSGIEWSKIPLRLADDQYGTGLPFEAGVRINMGKNSELGIDVHYLKLADGSNQIYLTNDSDHANVAINYIKLALTQTLVTTLIEQPIAPPGDNSGEEEEDDYDPYKEILSNISRQIETYSTLGGHDLLSLLEVAKIDIEKNPFILEGKEFVAGKTELFFEKLIRFDDEDKQLKINLSPRIVSEKIMETENNIAVWNIEPIYDKVMNQTYLDLAVGNGKRSTKYENILKYRPENKDSQLFKGIDTSRKQSPADLHVKMNLEHFENLINQVFKDAFVAQNKVVEKALKERKSSDHYLVKNINLNVIRDGELRVNMVLSHIKKGKRFFLNPARIWDGDFKDPAVKTITASMNLQLSVEKLSKYINEIKFAENEIFLSDELLRLDISKVGLKFEGKTSVLDKIVGLVAKDIDFKRSSIAKKLKVFLLKFAGKFMNERDPKKNGNLELGGFKINQYVKMFTHDEEILLQLNPHAGGNAFDIKLIPNQKFNGADLGLIVKKKDNSIAFDFSTTGNMASVDKGELASIIEKSVEIFAPYNEAQTAEELKKLMRTNILFDQTFYNSDYAKMSLLHRFKRVISEYPGITDIAGIDMDVIEQINRNLGTDITAQKAGFNGRAITNSGVEIMYFLTVAVVLEAQVNTLVEKLKDLGATDVNYFKDFEKYAKKLRENYIIPFMEIYSNKYDRHNKKIIKKGPTDWNHSYYPDARFSNEIYERIKENLRVGN
;
A
#
# COMPACT_ATOMS: atom_id res chain seq x y z
N MET A 1 19.63 -16.72 19.69
CA MET A 1 19.48 -16.33 21.13
C MET A 1 19.55 -17.53 22.08
N LYS A 2 18.78 -18.62 21.89
CA LYS A 2 18.86 -19.89 22.67
C LYS A 2 20.31 -20.32 22.89
N SER A 3 21.06 -20.59 21.81
CA SER A 3 22.46 -21.03 21.88
C SER A 3 23.39 -20.02 22.53
N ILE A 4 23.08 -18.71 22.47
CA ILE A 4 23.91 -17.65 23.07
C ILE A 4 23.66 -17.54 24.56
N ILE A 5 22.41 -17.56 25.00
CA ILE A 5 22.03 -17.58 26.41
C ILE A 5 22.51 -18.89 27.04
N TRP A 6 22.31 -20.02 26.35
CA TRP A 6 22.83 -21.32 26.76
C TRP A 6 24.35 -21.36 26.76
N THR A 7 25.03 -20.74 25.80
CA THR A 7 26.50 -20.65 25.80
C THR A 7 27.01 -19.72 26.88
N TRP A 8 26.31 -18.64 27.22
CA TRP A 8 26.69 -17.80 28.35
C TRP A 8 26.46 -18.53 29.68
N LEU A 9 25.35 -19.23 29.83
CA LEU A 9 25.12 -20.15 30.94
C LEU A 9 26.20 -21.23 30.98
N VAL A 10 26.49 -21.88 29.87
CA VAL A 10 27.48 -22.94 29.73
C VAL A 10 28.90 -22.41 29.89
N LEU A 11 29.22 -21.19 29.49
CA LEU A 11 30.52 -20.55 29.73
C LEU A 11 30.66 -20.13 31.18
N ILE A 12 29.59 -19.66 31.82
CA ILE A 12 29.52 -19.45 33.28
C ILE A 12 29.60 -20.80 34.02
N LEU A 13 29.14 -21.91 33.44
CA LEU A 13 29.18 -23.25 34.02
C LEU A 13 30.49 -24.02 33.68
N LEU A 14 31.19 -23.71 32.57
CA LEU A 14 32.43 -24.34 32.08
C LEU A 14 33.68 -23.60 32.55
N SER A 15 33.58 -22.28 32.76
CA SER A 15 34.38 -21.49 33.71
C SER A 15 34.58 -22.20 35.06
N VAL A 16 33.72 -23.18 35.34
CA VAL A 16 33.42 -23.73 36.63
C VAL A 16 33.71 -25.23 36.75
N GLY A 17 34.34 -25.85 35.73
CA GLY A 17 34.87 -27.21 35.82
C GLY A 17 36.09 -27.29 36.78
N PRO A 18 36.08 -28.18 37.80
CA PRO A 18 37.17 -28.26 38.78
C PRO A 18 38.51 -28.71 38.20
N ALA A 19 38.54 -29.27 36.98
CA ALA A 19 39.75 -29.75 36.32
C ALA A 19 40.59 -28.65 35.63
N LEU A 20 40.07 -27.42 35.48
CA LEU A 20 40.69 -26.39 34.62
C LEU A 20 41.04 -25.07 35.35
N ALA A 21 40.75 -24.94 36.65
CA ALA A 21 41.11 -23.78 37.46
C ALA A 21 42.45 -24.01 38.20
N GLY A 22 43.56 -23.94 37.47
CA GLY A 22 44.89 -23.99 38.05
C GLY A 22 45.35 -22.61 38.54
N HIS A 23 44.83 -22.13 39.67
CA HIS A 23 45.49 -21.24 40.67
C HIS A 23 44.43 -20.74 41.66
N ASN A 24 44.26 -21.47 42.77
CA ASN A 24 43.67 -20.92 43.98
C ASN A 24 44.76 -20.09 44.70
N ASP A 25 44.44 -18.86 45.07
CA ASP A 25 45.28 -18.10 46.01
C ASP A 25 45.31 -18.86 47.36
N PRO A 26 46.47 -18.98 48.04
CA PRO A 26 46.64 -19.82 49.20
C PRO A 26 46.16 -19.07 50.45
N GLY A 27 44.87 -19.13 50.72
CA GLY A 27 44.36 -18.58 51.97
C GLY A 27 42.85 -18.54 52.02
N ILE A 28 42.24 -19.64 52.48
CA ILE A 28 41.09 -19.72 53.41
C ILE A 28 40.62 -21.18 53.37
N GLN A 29 40.96 -21.95 54.41
CA GLN A 29 40.56 -23.36 54.56
C GLN A 29 39.28 -23.56 55.38
N ASP A 30 38.52 -22.50 55.67
CA ASP A 30 37.21 -22.64 56.33
C ASP A 30 36.32 -21.41 56.03
N PRO A 31 35.27 -21.55 55.20
CA PRO A 31 34.34 -20.46 54.87
C PRO A 31 33.65 -19.85 56.10
N LYS A 32 33.51 -20.61 57.20
CA LYS A 32 32.90 -20.12 58.44
C LYS A 32 33.85 -19.24 59.25
N LYS A 33 35.16 -19.51 59.25
CA LYS A 33 36.17 -18.66 59.94
C LYS A 33 36.41 -17.32 59.22
N ALA A 34 36.26 -17.28 57.90
CA ALA A 34 36.34 -16.01 57.15
C ALA A 34 35.22 -15.03 57.52
N MET A 35 34.05 -15.54 57.95
CA MET A 35 32.90 -14.73 58.35
C MET A 35 33.20 -13.84 59.56
N ASP A 36 34.01 -14.32 60.51
CA ASP A 36 34.36 -13.57 61.73
C ASP A 36 35.39 -12.45 61.47
N THR A 37 36.16 -12.52 60.38
CA THR A 37 37.18 -11.51 60.03
C THR A 37 36.68 -10.44 59.05
N ILE A 38 35.63 -10.75 58.26
CA ILE A 38 35.13 -9.89 57.17
C ILE A 38 34.07 -8.87 57.65
N LEU A 39 33.56 -9.02 58.88
CA LEU A 39 32.50 -8.17 59.44
C LEU A 39 32.93 -6.71 59.75
N GLU A 40 34.22 -6.37 59.70
CA GLU A 40 34.68 -5.00 60.04
C GLU A 40 34.72 -4.01 58.86
N ALA A 41 34.72 -4.45 57.59
CA ALA A 41 34.34 -3.67 56.39
C ALA A 41 34.73 -4.46 55.13
N PRO A 42 33.81 -4.77 54.20
CA PRO A 42 34.14 -5.56 53.02
C PRO A 42 34.93 -4.69 52.03
N SER A 43 36.27 -4.78 52.09
CA SER A 43 37.19 -4.13 51.15
C SER A 43 37.68 -5.09 50.05
N ASP A 44 37.70 -6.40 50.30
CA ASP A 44 38.22 -7.41 49.37
C ASP A 44 37.20 -8.51 49.00
N PRO A 45 37.24 -9.03 47.75
CA PRO A 45 36.37 -10.12 47.33
C PRO A 45 36.73 -11.43 48.06
N ILE A 46 35.71 -12.23 48.39
CA ILE A 46 35.87 -13.54 49.04
C ILE A 46 36.25 -14.62 48.02
N ALA A 47 35.83 -14.44 46.77
CA ALA A 47 36.23 -15.28 45.65
C ALA A 47 36.65 -14.40 44.47
N LEU A 48 37.83 -14.71 43.90
CA LEU A 48 38.38 -14.09 42.70
C LEU A 48 38.77 -15.21 41.72
N LEU A 49 38.22 -15.17 40.52
CA LEU A 49 38.55 -16.10 39.44
C LEU A 49 39.01 -15.31 38.22
N ASN A 50 40.19 -15.63 37.67
CA ASN A 50 40.68 -15.09 36.40
C ASN A 50 40.79 -16.23 35.40
N ILE A 51 40.01 -16.16 34.32
CA ILE A 51 39.98 -17.22 33.30
C ILE A 51 40.61 -16.67 32.03
N PRO A 52 41.71 -17.25 31.53
CA PRO A 52 42.35 -16.81 30.29
C PRO A 52 41.36 -16.83 29.12
N LYS A 53 41.43 -15.80 28.26
CA LYS A 53 40.57 -15.69 27.06
C LYS A 53 40.63 -16.95 26.20
N GLU A 54 41.82 -17.52 26.00
CA GLU A 54 42.03 -18.68 25.13
C GLU A 54 41.22 -19.89 25.60
N LEU A 55 41.14 -20.11 26.92
CA LEU A 55 40.36 -21.19 27.51
C LEU A 55 38.87 -20.98 27.27
N ILE A 56 38.38 -19.75 27.52
CA ILE A 56 36.97 -19.39 27.30
C ILE A 56 36.59 -19.59 25.84
N VAL A 57 37.43 -19.12 24.91
CA VAL A 57 37.21 -19.29 23.46
C VAL A 57 37.08 -20.77 23.11
N SER A 58 37.97 -21.63 23.62
CA SER A 58 37.96 -23.05 23.28
C SER A 58 36.70 -23.77 23.76
N GLU A 59 36.26 -23.49 24.98
CA GLU A 59 35.07 -24.10 25.58
C GLU A 59 33.76 -23.49 25.04
N ALA A 60 33.75 -22.17 24.77
CA ALA A 60 32.65 -21.51 24.07
C ALA A 60 32.37 -22.17 22.73
N LYS A 61 33.42 -22.38 21.93
CA LYS A 61 33.30 -22.97 20.59
C LYS A 61 32.73 -24.39 20.66
N LYS A 62 33.23 -25.24 21.57
CA LYS A 62 32.69 -26.59 21.79
C LYS A 62 31.20 -26.57 22.16
N ALA A 63 30.82 -25.69 23.09
CA ALA A 63 29.43 -25.59 23.54
C ALA A 63 28.49 -25.03 22.45
N LEU A 64 28.93 -24.00 21.72
CA LEU A 64 28.14 -23.36 20.67
C LEU A 64 27.89 -24.26 19.47
N THR A 65 28.81 -25.18 19.18
CA THR A 65 28.77 -26.06 17.99
C THR A 65 28.45 -27.52 18.32
N ALA A 66 27.96 -27.79 19.54
CA ALA A 66 27.57 -29.13 19.96
C ALA A 66 26.40 -29.66 19.12
N GLU A 67 26.26 -30.99 19.07
CA GLU A 67 25.15 -31.66 18.39
C GLU A 67 23.79 -31.17 18.95
N GLY A 68 22.85 -30.85 18.05
CA GLY A 68 21.56 -30.23 18.41
C GLY A 68 21.56 -28.70 18.53
N THR A 69 22.68 -28.02 18.24
CA THR A 69 22.73 -26.55 18.13
C THR A 69 22.54 -26.08 16.68
N THR A 70 21.96 -24.90 16.49
CA THR A 70 21.82 -24.28 15.16
C THR A 70 23.08 -23.52 14.72
N ILE A 71 24.11 -23.41 15.56
CA ILE A 71 25.35 -22.71 15.20
C ILE A 71 26.34 -23.75 14.70
N THR A 72 26.61 -23.75 13.40
CA THR A 72 27.48 -24.74 12.75
C THR A 72 28.95 -24.32 12.77
N GLN A 73 29.23 -23.02 12.89
CA GLN A 73 30.59 -22.48 12.93
C GLN A 73 30.68 -21.24 13.81
N VAL A 74 31.80 -21.09 14.53
CA VAL A 74 32.17 -19.86 15.24
C VAL A 74 33.46 -19.31 14.65
N SER A 75 33.33 -18.26 13.82
CA SER A 75 34.45 -17.58 13.16
C SER A 75 35.24 -16.73 14.15
N ARG A 76 34.56 -16.01 15.04
CA ARG A 76 35.17 -15.15 16.06
C ARG A 76 34.48 -15.31 17.40
N PHE A 77 35.26 -15.52 18.44
CA PHE A 77 34.83 -15.33 19.82
C PHE A 77 35.89 -14.47 20.49
N ASP A 78 35.52 -13.29 20.97
CA ASP A 78 36.44 -12.35 21.59
C ASP A 78 35.83 -11.71 22.83
N ILE A 79 36.67 -11.33 23.77
CA ILE A 79 36.31 -10.60 24.98
C ILE A 79 37.29 -9.43 25.08
N ASP A 80 36.79 -8.20 25.05
CA ASP A 80 37.62 -7.00 25.02
C ASP A 80 37.43 -6.13 26.29
N PRO A 81 38.51 -5.81 27.02
CA PRO A 81 38.48 -4.96 28.21
C PRO A 81 38.07 -3.53 27.94
N THR A 82 38.34 -2.99 26.75
CA THR A 82 38.20 -1.56 26.42
C THR A 82 36.75 -1.09 26.56
N ASN A 83 35.82 -1.85 25.98
CA ASN A 83 34.39 -1.56 26.06
C ASN A 83 33.60 -2.53 26.96
N ARG A 84 34.28 -3.50 27.59
CA ARG A 84 33.66 -4.66 28.25
C ARG A 84 32.75 -5.46 27.32
N ILE A 85 33.14 -5.61 26.06
CA ILE A 85 32.31 -6.25 25.04
C ILE A 85 32.77 -7.67 24.80
N VAL A 86 31.82 -8.57 24.60
CA VAL A 86 32.03 -9.90 24.04
C VAL A 86 31.50 -9.91 22.61
N ILE A 87 32.35 -10.34 21.70
CA ILE A 87 32.08 -10.44 20.28
C ILE A 87 31.89 -11.91 19.95
N LEU A 88 30.74 -12.25 19.38
CA LEU A 88 30.45 -13.58 18.87
C LEU A 88 30.04 -13.47 17.41
N GLU A 89 30.81 -14.12 16.54
CA GLU A 89 30.56 -14.19 15.11
C GLU A 89 30.67 -15.62 14.64
N GLY A 90 29.81 -16.00 13.70
CA GLY A 90 29.73 -17.38 13.24
C GLY A 90 28.74 -17.57 12.12
N VAL A 91 28.44 -18.83 11.85
CA VAL A 91 27.43 -19.28 10.90
C VAL A 91 26.39 -20.08 11.67
N SER A 92 25.11 -19.76 11.43
CA SER A 92 23.98 -20.53 11.92
C SER A 92 23.21 -21.15 10.76
N GLU A 93 22.70 -22.36 10.95
CA GLU A 93 21.86 -23.07 10.00
C GLU A 93 20.41 -23.11 10.50
N LEU A 94 19.45 -22.86 9.61
CA LEU A 94 18.04 -23.03 9.90
C LEU A 94 17.73 -24.53 10.10
N PRO A 95 16.87 -24.90 11.07
CA PRO A 95 16.44 -26.29 11.26
C PRO A 95 15.86 -26.90 9.98
N ALA A 96 16.16 -28.18 9.75
CA ALA A 96 15.73 -28.91 8.54
C ALA A 96 14.21 -28.97 8.41
N ASP A 97 13.48 -29.10 9.52
CA ASP A 97 12.02 -29.16 9.54
C ASP A 97 11.40 -27.82 9.11
N ILE A 98 12.00 -26.70 9.55
CA ILE A 98 11.60 -25.35 9.10
C ILE A 98 11.90 -25.19 7.60
N LEU A 99 13.05 -25.68 7.13
CA LEU A 99 13.37 -25.67 5.69
C LEU A 99 12.46 -26.59 4.87
N ALA A 100 11.99 -27.70 5.45
CA ALA A 100 11.06 -28.63 4.81
C ALA A 100 9.65 -28.04 4.71
N ASP A 101 9.13 -27.45 5.79
CA ASP A 101 7.88 -26.68 5.77
C ASP A 101 7.98 -25.52 4.79
N MET A 102 9.10 -24.79 4.77
CA MET A 102 9.36 -23.73 3.79
C MET A 102 9.47 -24.24 2.35
N ASN A 103 9.93 -25.48 2.13
CA ASN A 103 9.96 -26.13 0.82
C ASN A 103 8.54 -26.53 0.38
N GLU A 104 7.73 -27.08 1.28
CA GLU A 104 6.34 -27.45 1.03
C GLU A 104 5.44 -26.23 0.77
N ILE A 105 5.67 -25.14 1.51
CA ILE A 105 4.95 -23.85 1.38
C ILE A 105 5.47 -23.03 0.19
N GLY A 106 6.73 -23.22 -0.21
CA GLY A 106 7.45 -22.28 -1.08
C GLY A 106 8.02 -22.79 -2.40
N GLY A 107 8.13 -24.10 -2.60
CA GLY A 107 8.81 -24.68 -3.76
C GLY A 107 10.33 -24.46 -3.77
N ILE A 108 10.94 -24.11 -2.64
CA ILE A 108 12.38 -23.88 -2.50
C ILE A 108 13.11 -25.23 -2.39
N GLU A 109 14.03 -25.54 -3.30
CA GLU A 109 14.87 -26.74 -3.17
C GLU A 109 15.63 -26.77 -1.83
N ALA A 110 15.31 -27.76 -0.99
CA ALA A 110 15.94 -27.98 0.33
C ALA A 110 17.47 -28.16 0.31
N GLY A 111 18.09 -28.25 -0.88
CA GLY A 111 19.53 -28.32 -1.08
C GLY A 111 20.25 -26.96 -1.14
N ASP A 112 19.53 -25.83 -1.18
CA ASP A 112 20.16 -24.51 -1.29
C ASP A 112 20.82 -24.07 0.03
N GLN A 113 22.13 -24.28 0.12
CA GLN A 113 22.94 -23.91 1.29
C GLN A 113 22.94 -22.40 1.57
N THR A 114 22.60 -21.55 0.59
CA THR A 114 22.56 -20.09 0.76
C THR A 114 21.33 -19.64 1.57
N LEU A 115 20.23 -20.40 1.50
CA LEU A 115 19.02 -20.17 2.27
C LEU A 115 19.11 -20.78 3.67
N ALA A 116 19.80 -21.91 3.80
CA ALA A 116 19.95 -22.60 5.07
C ALA A 116 20.93 -21.91 6.03
N ARG A 117 22.01 -21.28 5.53
CA ARG A 117 23.12 -20.79 6.37
C ARG A 117 23.23 -19.27 6.40
N HIS A 118 23.21 -18.71 7.60
CA HIS A 118 23.35 -17.28 7.83
C HIS A 118 24.58 -16.97 8.68
N LYS A 119 25.46 -16.09 8.18
CA LYS A 119 26.49 -15.46 9.01
C LYS A 119 25.82 -14.59 10.05
N PHE A 120 26.32 -14.54 11.27
CA PHE A 120 25.83 -13.64 12.30
C PHE A 120 27.01 -12.98 13.03
N SER A 121 26.80 -11.76 13.50
CA SER A 121 27.73 -11.04 14.38
C SER A 121 26.95 -10.34 15.48
N ILE A 122 27.24 -10.69 16.73
CA ILE A 122 26.51 -10.15 17.88
C ILE A 122 27.51 -9.72 18.94
N HIS A 123 27.38 -8.46 19.35
CA HIS A 123 28.23 -7.84 20.35
C HIS A 123 27.43 -7.57 21.61
N PHE A 124 27.95 -8.00 22.75
CA PHE A 124 27.30 -7.89 24.05
C PHE A 124 28.21 -7.14 25.02
N GLU A 125 27.75 -6.01 25.57
CA GLU A 125 28.43 -5.35 26.68
C GLU A 125 28.07 -6.03 28.00
N LEU A 126 29.12 -6.37 28.75
CA LEU A 126 29.07 -6.86 30.11
C LEU A 126 28.81 -5.74 31.12
N PRO A 127 28.06 -6.03 32.20
CA PRO A 127 27.67 -5.02 33.16
C PRO A 127 28.88 -4.51 33.95
N SER A 128 28.91 -3.21 34.23
CA SER A 128 29.94 -2.65 35.11
C SER A 128 29.82 -3.22 36.54
N ALA A 129 30.93 -3.28 37.26
CA ALA A 129 30.95 -3.72 38.65
C ALA A 129 29.94 -2.95 39.52
N LYS A 130 29.80 -1.63 39.28
CA LYS A 130 28.77 -0.78 39.91
C LYS A 130 27.35 -1.24 39.61
N LYS A 131 27.02 -1.65 38.37
CA LYS A 131 25.67 -2.11 37.99
C LYS A 131 25.33 -3.47 38.61
N ILE A 132 26.26 -4.42 38.58
CA ILE A 132 26.08 -5.77 39.16
C ILE A 132 25.84 -5.65 40.68
N ALA A 133 26.70 -4.87 41.36
CA ALA A 133 26.62 -4.62 42.80
C ALA A 133 25.26 -4.05 43.27
N LEU A 134 24.60 -3.27 42.40
CA LEU A 134 23.34 -2.60 42.73
C LEU A 134 22.10 -3.47 42.48
N THR A 135 22.14 -4.40 41.52
CA THR A 135 20.91 -4.97 40.94
C THR A 135 20.65 -6.45 41.24
N ARG A 136 21.60 -7.26 41.75
CA ARG A 136 21.50 -8.74 41.84
C ARG A 136 21.20 -9.45 40.50
N TYR A 137 21.07 -8.69 39.42
CA TYR A 137 20.91 -9.18 38.06
C TYR A 137 22.24 -9.03 37.34
N PHE A 138 22.59 -10.04 36.57
CA PHE A 138 23.59 -9.88 35.53
C PHE A 138 22.88 -9.31 34.30
N GLN A 139 23.29 -8.12 33.90
CA GLN A 139 22.66 -7.38 32.80
C GLN A 139 23.60 -7.34 31.60
N ILE A 140 23.22 -8.02 30.53
CA ILE A 140 23.92 -7.95 29.24
C ILE A 140 23.21 -6.91 28.38
N ARG A 141 23.96 -5.97 27.81
CA ARG A 141 23.44 -5.04 26.80
C ARG A 141 23.91 -5.44 25.42
N ILE A 142 23.00 -5.63 24.48
CA ILE A 142 23.32 -5.87 23.08
C ILE A 142 23.80 -4.55 22.46
N ARG A 143 25.05 -4.51 22.00
CA ARG A 143 25.67 -3.35 21.37
C ARG A 143 25.63 -3.40 19.85
N SER A 144 25.61 -4.60 19.28
CA SER A 144 25.44 -4.80 17.85
C SER A 144 24.78 -6.14 17.57
N LEU A 145 23.93 -6.17 16.55
CA LEU A 145 23.31 -7.38 16.02
C LEU A 145 23.32 -7.29 14.49
N LYS A 146 24.07 -8.17 13.84
CA LYS A 146 24.09 -8.32 12.39
C LYS A 146 23.77 -9.75 11.99
N LEU A 147 23.07 -9.91 10.88
CA LEU A 147 22.85 -11.18 10.18
C LEU A 147 23.23 -10.98 8.71
N GLY A 148 24.18 -11.77 8.21
CA GLY A 148 24.92 -11.47 6.99
C GLY A 148 25.53 -10.06 7.07
N ASN A 149 25.32 -9.28 6.01
CA ASN A 149 25.69 -7.87 5.94
C ASN A 149 24.49 -6.96 6.27
N GLN A 150 23.50 -7.43 7.02
CA GLN A 150 22.38 -6.60 7.49
C GLN A 150 22.58 -6.18 8.94
N ASP A 151 22.47 -4.88 9.21
CA ASP A 151 22.58 -4.32 10.56
C ASP A 151 21.18 -4.16 11.19
N TYR A 152 20.92 -4.93 12.25
CA TYR A 152 19.69 -4.89 13.05
C TYR A 152 19.90 -4.19 14.40
N THR A 153 21.09 -3.65 14.67
CA THR A 153 21.42 -2.94 15.91
C THR A 153 20.39 -1.87 16.29
N PRO A 154 19.90 -1.01 15.36
CA PRO A 154 18.89 0.00 15.68
C PRO A 154 17.59 -0.62 16.20
N ALA A 155 17.20 -1.79 15.68
CA ALA A 155 15.93 -2.43 15.97
C ALA A 155 15.96 -3.41 17.16
N VAL A 156 17.09 -3.59 17.84
CA VAL A 156 17.21 -4.56 18.94
C VAL A 156 16.18 -4.31 20.05
N HIS A 157 15.88 -3.05 20.36
CA HIS A 157 14.85 -2.71 21.35
C HIS A 157 13.46 -3.23 20.96
N LEU A 158 13.11 -3.08 19.68
CA LEU A 158 11.86 -3.52 19.07
C LEU A 158 11.77 -5.06 19.07
N LEU A 159 12.82 -5.72 18.57
CA LEU A 159 12.95 -7.17 18.52
C LEU A 159 12.94 -7.81 19.92
N GLY A 160 13.55 -7.16 20.91
CA GLY A 160 13.61 -7.63 22.29
C GLY A 160 12.24 -7.68 22.96
N ARG A 161 11.34 -6.75 22.65
CA ARG A 161 9.95 -6.77 23.15
C ARG A 161 9.16 -7.91 22.52
N TYR A 162 9.31 -8.10 21.21
CA TYR A 162 8.67 -9.18 20.48
C TYR A 162 9.13 -10.58 20.95
N ALA A 163 10.44 -10.75 21.15
CA ALA A 163 11.01 -12.01 21.62
C ALA A 163 10.40 -12.49 22.95
N VAL A 164 10.00 -11.58 23.84
CA VAL A 164 9.31 -11.95 25.09
C VAL A 164 7.96 -12.59 24.81
N GLY A 165 7.16 -12.04 23.90
CA GLY A 165 5.85 -12.59 23.54
C GLY A 165 5.96 -14.02 23.01
N LEU A 166 6.92 -14.26 22.10
CA LEU A 166 7.20 -15.60 21.59
C LEU A 166 7.68 -16.56 22.68
N LEU A 167 8.61 -16.14 23.55
CA LEU A 167 9.15 -16.99 24.63
C LEU A 167 8.09 -17.35 25.69
N LEU A 168 7.03 -16.56 25.83
CA LEU A 168 5.91 -16.84 26.73
C LEU A 168 4.88 -17.80 26.12
N ASN A 169 4.86 -17.97 24.80
CA ASN A 169 4.02 -18.98 24.14
C ASN A 169 4.64 -20.37 24.33
N THR A 170 4.11 -21.13 25.29
CA THR A 170 4.62 -22.47 25.61
C THR A 170 4.40 -23.49 24.51
N SER A 171 3.37 -23.34 23.67
CA SER A 171 3.13 -24.25 22.55
C SER A 171 4.19 -24.04 21.45
N PHE A 172 4.44 -22.77 21.08
CA PHE A 172 5.53 -22.40 20.17
C PHE A 172 6.90 -22.82 20.72
N MET A 173 7.15 -22.60 22.02
CA MET A 173 8.42 -23.00 22.63
C MET A 173 8.59 -24.52 22.72
N ASN A 174 7.51 -25.28 22.93
CA ASN A 174 7.57 -26.74 22.87
C ASN A 174 7.97 -27.23 21.48
N TYR A 175 7.43 -26.62 20.42
CA TYR A 175 7.81 -26.87 19.04
C TYR A 175 9.29 -26.55 18.80
N MET A 176 9.73 -25.32 19.12
CA MET A 176 11.13 -24.88 18.93
C MET A 176 12.17 -25.60 19.80
N LEU A 177 11.73 -26.27 20.86
CA LEU A 177 12.58 -27.06 21.76
C LEU A 177 12.43 -28.57 21.54
N GLU A 178 11.63 -29.00 20.57
CA GLU A 178 11.34 -30.41 20.27
C GLU A 178 10.91 -31.18 21.53
N VAL A 179 10.06 -30.56 22.37
CA VAL A 179 9.62 -31.15 23.64
C VAL A 179 8.64 -32.28 23.35
N LYS A 180 9.05 -33.51 23.70
CA LYS A 180 8.23 -34.71 23.56
C LYS A 180 6.86 -34.55 24.26
N PRO A 181 5.78 -35.08 23.68
CA PRO A 181 4.43 -34.97 24.24
C PRO A 181 4.32 -35.37 25.72
N GLU A 182 5.05 -36.40 26.17
CA GLU A 182 4.95 -36.88 27.56
C GLU A 182 5.54 -35.88 28.58
N VAL A 183 6.38 -34.96 28.13
CA VAL A 183 7.07 -33.98 28.99
C VAL A 183 6.27 -32.67 29.08
N GLN A 184 5.35 -32.41 28.15
CA GLN A 184 4.71 -31.10 27.95
C GLN A 184 3.94 -30.57 29.19
N LEU A 185 3.36 -31.47 30.00
CA LEU A 185 2.55 -31.10 31.17
C LEU A 185 3.29 -31.21 32.51
N THR A 186 4.59 -31.51 32.49
CA THR A 186 5.38 -31.75 33.71
C THR A 186 6.18 -30.51 34.13
N GLU A 187 6.52 -30.40 35.43
CA GLU A 187 7.43 -29.36 35.94
C GLU A 187 8.84 -29.41 35.30
N LYS A 188 9.16 -30.51 34.61
CA LYS A 188 10.41 -30.68 33.85
C LYS A 188 10.35 -30.10 32.43
N ASN A 189 9.19 -29.58 31.99
CA ASN A 189 9.07 -28.96 30.67
C ASN A 189 9.93 -27.67 30.60
N PRO A 190 10.94 -27.61 29.70
CA PRO A 190 11.80 -26.44 29.56
C PRO A 190 11.04 -25.18 29.12
N SER A 191 9.97 -25.30 28.34
CA SER A 191 9.12 -24.18 27.93
C SER A 191 8.37 -23.56 29.10
N LEU A 192 7.82 -24.40 30.00
CA LEU A 192 7.17 -23.95 31.24
C LEU A 192 8.18 -23.27 32.17
N LEU A 193 9.40 -23.81 32.27
CA LEU A 193 10.48 -23.20 33.05
C LEU A 193 10.88 -21.82 32.50
N ILE A 194 11.02 -21.66 31.18
CA ILE A 194 11.31 -20.36 30.55
C ILE A 194 10.21 -19.35 30.85
N LYS A 195 8.95 -19.75 30.68
CA LYS A 195 7.79 -18.92 31.00
C LYS A 195 7.81 -18.47 32.47
N GLN A 196 7.98 -19.41 33.41
CA GLN A 196 8.09 -19.11 34.83
C GLN A 196 9.27 -18.20 35.16
N LEU A 197 10.43 -18.37 34.50
CA LEU A 197 11.59 -17.49 34.69
C LEU A 197 11.27 -16.05 34.27
N ILE A 198 10.54 -15.85 33.17
CA ILE A 198 10.13 -14.52 32.71
C ILE A 198 9.08 -13.92 33.66
N GLU A 199 8.02 -14.66 33.98
CA GLU A 199 6.91 -14.21 34.84
C GLU A 199 7.38 -13.89 36.27
N ASN A 200 8.23 -14.74 36.85
CA ASN A 200 8.83 -14.51 38.18
C ASN A 200 9.98 -13.50 38.16
N LYS A 201 10.21 -12.83 37.03
CA LYS A 201 11.25 -11.82 36.83
C LYS A 201 12.67 -12.34 37.05
N GLY A 202 12.90 -13.65 36.95
CA GLY A 202 14.21 -14.30 36.95
C GLY A 202 14.98 -14.03 35.66
N LEU A 203 14.28 -13.92 34.53
CA LEU A 203 14.76 -13.40 33.25
C LEU A 203 13.96 -12.14 32.89
N ARG A 204 14.62 -11.07 32.46
CA ARG A 204 13.98 -9.80 32.08
C ARG A 204 14.58 -9.26 30.80
N PHE A 205 13.71 -8.82 29.89
CA PHE A 205 14.10 -8.10 28.70
C PHE A 205 13.65 -6.64 28.85
N ARG A 206 14.58 -5.70 28.67
CA ARG A 206 14.31 -4.26 28.70
C ARG A 206 15.11 -3.58 27.61
N GLY A 207 14.46 -3.34 26.48
CA GLY A 207 15.09 -2.74 25.32
C GLY A 207 16.26 -3.57 24.81
N ASP A 208 17.45 -2.97 24.75
CA ASP A 208 18.70 -3.61 24.37
C ASP A 208 19.31 -4.51 25.46
N THR A 209 18.67 -4.60 26.63
CA THR A 209 19.27 -5.25 27.81
C THR A 209 18.52 -6.53 28.19
N ILE A 210 19.26 -7.63 28.32
CA ILE A 210 18.80 -8.90 28.88
C ILE A 210 19.36 -9.01 30.30
N SER A 211 18.50 -9.20 31.29
CA SER A 211 18.89 -9.34 32.70
C SER A 211 18.48 -10.70 33.23
N PHE A 212 19.42 -11.43 33.84
CA PHE A 212 19.12 -12.67 34.54
C PHE A 212 19.51 -12.59 36.01
N LYS A 213 18.68 -13.16 36.87
CA LYS A 213 18.95 -13.25 38.30
C LYS A 213 20.04 -14.29 38.51
N VAL A 214 21.16 -13.87 39.08
CA VAL A 214 22.28 -14.80 39.33
C VAL A 214 21.95 -15.61 40.57
N ASP A 215 21.90 -16.94 40.42
CA ASP A 215 21.82 -17.89 41.54
C ASP A 215 23.20 -18.54 41.73
N LEU A 216 23.86 -18.21 42.83
CA LEU A 216 25.19 -18.70 43.16
C LEU A 216 25.19 -20.20 43.49
N ALA A 217 24.05 -20.76 43.90
CA ALA A 217 23.90 -22.21 44.12
C ALA A 217 24.05 -23.02 42.82
N GLN A 218 23.80 -22.40 41.67
CA GLN A 218 23.90 -23.03 40.35
C GLN A 218 25.30 -22.89 39.72
N ILE A 219 26.27 -22.28 40.41
CA ILE A 219 27.64 -22.09 39.92
C ILE A 219 28.57 -23.01 40.71
N PRO A 220 28.99 -24.20 40.20
CA PRO A 220 29.67 -25.23 41.01
C PRO A 220 30.89 -24.77 41.87
N GLN A 221 31.75 -23.88 41.38
CA GLN A 221 32.89 -23.30 42.14
C GLN A 221 32.45 -22.33 43.23
N LEU A 222 31.27 -21.72 43.07
CA LEU A 222 30.66 -20.83 44.07
C LEU A 222 29.58 -21.55 44.90
N SER A 223 29.23 -22.79 44.55
CA SER A 223 28.19 -23.60 45.22
C SER A 223 28.57 -23.95 46.66
N ALA A 224 29.87 -24.14 46.92
CA ALA A 224 30.42 -24.30 48.27
C ALA A 224 30.16 -23.08 49.18
N TYR A 225 29.93 -21.92 48.57
CA TYR A 225 29.61 -20.66 49.26
C TYR A 225 28.11 -20.33 49.20
N ALA A 226 27.27 -21.15 48.56
CA ALA A 226 25.83 -20.91 48.44
C ALA A 226 25.10 -20.96 49.79
N GLY A 227 25.67 -21.65 50.78
CA GLY A 227 25.19 -21.66 52.17
C GLY A 227 25.55 -20.40 52.97
N LEU A 228 26.36 -19.48 52.43
CA LEU A 228 26.69 -18.21 53.08
C LEU A 228 25.59 -17.19 52.80
N GLU A 229 24.82 -16.85 53.82
CA GLU A 229 23.72 -15.89 53.70
C GLU A 229 24.26 -14.50 53.28
N GLY A 230 23.91 -14.06 52.07
CA GLY A 230 24.26 -12.73 51.57
C GLY A 230 25.47 -12.65 50.62
N ILE A 231 26.06 -13.77 50.18
CA ILE A 231 27.07 -13.76 49.11
C ILE A 231 26.47 -13.25 47.78
N ARG A 232 27.22 -12.41 47.05
CA ARG A 232 26.81 -11.79 45.77
C ARG A 232 28.01 -11.70 44.83
N VAL A 233 27.75 -11.84 43.53
CA VAL A 233 28.72 -11.43 42.50
C VAL A 233 28.88 -9.91 42.57
N TRP A 234 30.12 -9.45 42.73
CA TRP A 234 30.49 -8.04 42.74
C TRP A 234 30.88 -7.55 41.35
N GLY A 235 31.52 -8.39 40.54
CA GLY A 235 32.01 -8.03 39.22
C GLY A 235 32.15 -9.23 38.28
N VAL A 236 31.78 -9.06 37.01
CA VAL A 236 32.17 -9.94 35.90
C VAL A 236 32.58 -9.05 34.74
N HIS A 237 33.88 -9.02 34.45
CA HIS A 237 34.41 -8.11 33.45
C HIS A 237 35.73 -8.62 32.87
N PRO A 238 36.04 -8.29 31.61
CA PRO A 238 37.35 -8.54 31.04
C PRO A 238 38.40 -7.63 31.69
N THR A 239 39.61 -8.15 31.87
CA THR A 239 40.76 -7.43 32.45
C THR A 239 42.06 -7.90 31.81
N ILE A 240 43.11 -7.10 31.95
CA ILE A 240 44.47 -7.47 31.53
C ILE A 240 45.19 -8.18 32.69
N LEU A 241 45.79 -9.33 32.41
CA LEU A 241 46.63 -10.02 33.39
C LEU A 241 47.93 -9.25 33.60
N ARG A 242 48.14 -8.76 34.83
CA ARG A 242 49.35 -8.03 35.22
C ARG A 242 50.61 -8.88 34.98
N GLY A 243 51.65 -8.28 34.40
CA GLY A 243 52.92 -8.95 34.10
C GLY A 243 52.96 -9.71 32.77
N THR A 244 51.89 -9.64 31.97
CA THR A 244 51.82 -10.23 30.63
C THR A 244 51.91 -9.16 29.54
N LYS A 245 52.21 -9.55 28.29
CA LYS A 245 52.16 -8.65 27.12
C LYS A 245 50.70 -8.36 26.69
N GLY A 246 49.87 -7.87 27.61
CA GLY A 246 48.47 -7.53 27.32
C GLY A 246 47.53 -8.73 27.19
N GLN A 247 47.81 -9.86 27.85
CA GLN A 247 46.90 -11.01 27.82
C GLN A 247 45.58 -10.69 28.53
N VAL A 248 44.46 -10.99 27.86
CA VAL A 248 43.11 -10.73 28.35
C VAL A 248 42.56 -11.94 29.09
N ALA A 249 41.90 -11.70 30.22
CA ALA A 249 41.16 -12.72 30.97
C ALA A 249 39.76 -12.21 31.33
N LEU A 250 38.81 -13.12 31.54
CA LEU A 250 37.55 -12.80 32.20
C LEU A 250 37.72 -12.93 33.71
N ARG A 251 37.50 -11.83 34.43
CA ARG A 251 37.55 -11.79 35.90
C ARG A 251 36.15 -11.89 36.47
N ILE A 252 35.96 -12.81 37.42
CA ILE A 252 34.75 -12.95 38.25
C ILE A 252 35.13 -12.68 39.70
N GLU A 253 34.46 -11.70 40.33
CA GLU A 253 34.66 -11.31 41.73
C GLU A 253 33.34 -11.47 42.49
N ALA A 254 33.36 -12.14 43.65
CA ALA A 254 32.20 -12.31 44.53
C ALA A 254 32.54 -12.08 46.01
N GLY A 255 31.58 -11.59 46.80
CA GLY A 255 31.74 -11.36 48.24
C GLY A 255 30.42 -11.17 48.98
N ILE A 256 30.47 -11.08 50.32
CA ILE A 256 29.28 -10.93 51.18
C ILE A 256 28.78 -9.48 51.13
N GLY A 257 27.48 -9.29 50.92
CA GLY A 257 26.85 -7.97 50.89
C GLY A 257 27.12 -7.18 49.61
N LYS A 258 26.91 -5.85 49.67
CA LYS A 258 27.23 -4.94 48.56
C LYS A 258 28.70 -4.47 48.73
N PRO A 259 29.50 -4.40 47.65
CA PRO A 259 30.84 -3.83 47.73
C PRO A 259 30.78 -2.35 48.13
N ASN A 260 31.78 -1.90 48.89
CA ASN A 260 31.86 -0.52 49.35
C ASN A 260 32.24 0.46 48.20
N ARG A 261 32.18 1.77 48.47
CA ARG A 261 32.53 2.82 47.49
C ARG A 261 34.01 2.80 47.07
N ALA A 262 34.91 2.37 47.95
CA ALA A 262 36.34 2.32 47.68
C ALA A 262 36.67 1.24 46.65
N TRP A 263 36.11 0.04 46.84
CA TRP A 263 36.26 -1.08 45.91
C TRP A 263 35.69 -0.74 44.53
N THR A 264 34.49 -0.16 44.45
CA THR A 264 33.90 0.24 43.15
C THR A 264 34.75 1.27 42.42
N LYS A 265 35.32 2.25 43.15
CA LYS A 265 36.25 3.24 42.58
C LYS A 265 37.54 2.59 42.07
N GLN A 266 38.08 1.62 42.82
CA GLN A 266 39.29 0.90 42.44
C GLN A 266 39.05 -0.01 41.23
N ALA A 267 37.91 -0.68 41.14
CA ALA A 267 37.51 -1.45 39.97
C ALA A 267 37.39 -0.56 38.72
N ASP A 268 36.78 0.62 38.85
CA ASP A 268 36.69 1.59 37.75
C ASP A 268 38.07 2.13 37.34
N MET A 269 38.99 2.36 38.29
CA MET A 269 40.37 2.76 37.99
C MET A 269 41.14 1.67 37.24
N ARG A 270 41.09 0.42 37.72
CA ARG A 270 41.74 -0.72 37.05
C ARG A 270 41.25 -0.87 35.61
N HIS A 271 39.95 -0.76 35.38
CA HIS A 271 39.38 -0.81 34.04
C HIS A 271 39.88 0.34 33.15
N LYS A 272 39.99 1.57 33.66
CA LYS A 272 40.56 2.70 32.89
C LYS A 272 42.03 2.51 32.56
N ASP A 273 42.82 1.95 33.47
CA ASP A 273 44.23 1.65 33.22
C ASP A 273 44.37 0.53 32.17
N ASP A 274 43.52 -0.50 32.24
CA ASP A 274 43.45 -1.58 31.25
C ASP A 274 43.08 -1.02 29.86
N VAL A 275 42.03 -0.18 29.77
CA VAL A 275 41.60 0.52 28.55
C VAL A 275 42.77 1.29 27.93
N LYS A 276 43.42 2.15 28.72
CA LYS A 276 44.53 2.98 28.24
C LYS A 276 45.70 2.13 27.75
N THR A 277 46.04 1.09 28.49
CA THR A 277 47.14 0.18 28.13
C THR A 277 46.88 -0.51 26.79
N LEU A 278 45.65 -0.97 26.54
CA LEU A 278 45.30 -1.61 25.27
C LEU A 278 45.24 -0.61 24.12
N GLU A 279 44.67 0.58 24.34
CA GLU A 279 44.64 1.63 23.32
C GLU A 279 46.06 2.05 22.91
N ASP A 280 46.96 2.24 23.88
CA ASP A 280 48.37 2.59 23.62
C ASP A 280 49.10 1.48 22.83
N VAL A 281 48.85 0.19 23.15
CA VAL A 281 49.45 -0.95 22.44
C VAL A 281 48.90 -1.09 21.01
N ARG A 282 47.66 -0.67 20.76
CA ARG A 282 46.97 -0.80 19.47
C ARG A 282 47.01 0.45 18.60
N GLU A 283 47.64 1.54 19.06
CA GLU A 283 47.58 2.85 18.38
C GLU A 283 48.10 2.83 16.94
N GLU A 284 49.17 2.08 16.67
CA GLU A 284 49.70 1.90 15.31
C GLU A 284 48.74 1.10 14.44
N LEU A 285 48.13 0.03 14.99
CA LEU A 285 47.15 -0.79 14.29
C LEU A 285 45.89 0.03 13.95
N TYR A 286 45.42 0.91 14.85
CA TYR A 286 44.29 1.78 14.55
C TYR A 286 44.58 2.72 13.38
N LYS A 287 45.81 3.24 13.27
CA LYS A 287 46.20 4.11 12.15
C LYS A 287 46.29 3.34 10.85
N GLU A 288 46.93 2.17 10.87
CA GLU A 288 47.07 1.31 9.70
C GLU A 288 45.72 0.82 9.16
N PHE A 289 44.88 0.25 10.02
CA PHE A 289 43.62 -0.40 9.63
C PHE A 289 42.42 0.55 9.53
N SER A 290 42.60 1.86 9.75
CA SER A 290 41.59 2.89 9.46
C SER A 290 41.83 3.64 8.15
N ASP A 291 42.93 3.35 7.43
CA ASP A 291 43.21 3.97 6.14
C ASP A 291 42.26 3.46 5.05
N LEU A 292 41.24 4.27 4.76
CA LEU A 292 40.24 3.97 3.76
C LEU A 292 40.80 4.05 2.33
N GLU A 293 41.83 4.84 2.06
CA GLU A 293 42.38 4.94 0.70
C GLU A 293 43.07 3.64 0.29
N VAL A 294 43.82 3.03 1.22
CA VAL A 294 44.46 1.72 1.00
C VAL A 294 43.40 0.64 0.75
N LEU A 295 42.34 0.59 1.58
CA LEU A 295 41.26 -0.38 1.40
C LEU A 295 40.52 -0.17 0.06
N MET A 296 40.21 1.08 -0.30
CA MET A 296 39.51 1.37 -1.56
C MET A 296 40.38 1.06 -2.78
N ALA A 297 41.70 1.28 -2.71
CA ALA A 297 42.64 0.91 -3.77
C ALA A 297 42.70 -0.61 -4.00
N ASP A 298 42.45 -1.42 -2.98
CA ASP A 298 42.37 -2.87 -3.06
C ASP A 298 40.99 -3.39 -3.54
N LEU A 299 39.90 -2.72 -3.17
CA LEU A 299 38.54 -3.12 -3.56
C LEU A 299 38.16 -2.71 -4.99
N GLU A 300 38.73 -1.63 -5.52
CA GLU A 300 38.40 -1.12 -6.86
C GLU A 300 38.81 -2.09 -8.00
N PRO A 301 39.99 -2.74 -7.98
CA PRO A 301 40.33 -3.82 -8.90
C PRO A 301 39.33 -4.98 -8.86
N TYR A 302 38.92 -5.43 -7.67
CA TYR A 302 37.94 -6.49 -7.51
C TYR A 302 36.58 -6.11 -8.12
N LYS A 303 36.12 -4.88 -7.92
CA LYS A 303 34.89 -4.36 -8.56
C LYS A 303 35.00 -4.41 -10.09
N LYS A 304 36.15 -4.03 -10.65
CA LYS A 304 36.39 -4.03 -12.09
C LYS A 304 36.42 -5.45 -12.66
N GLU A 305 37.15 -6.36 -12.03
CA GLU A 305 37.22 -7.78 -12.42
C GLU A 305 35.84 -8.45 -12.37
N MET A 306 35.07 -8.19 -11.31
CA MET A 306 33.70 -8.69 -11.20
C MET A 306 32.79 -8.13 -12.30
N ALA A 307 32.93 -6.85 -12.63
CA ALA A 307 32.16 -6.23 -13.71
C ALA A 307 32.51 -6.82 -15.10
N GLU A 308 33.79 -7.11 -15.34
CA GLU A 308 34.26 -7.80 -16.55
C GLU A 308 33.71 -9.23 -16.61
N THR A 309 33.75 -9.96 -15.50
CA THR A 309 33.23 -11.33 -15.37
C THR A 309 31.72 -11.41 -15.63
N LEU A 310 30.95 -10.42 -15.16
CA LEU A 310 29.50 -10.34 -15.39
C LEU A 310 29.13 -9.84 -16.80
N GLY A 311 30.12 -9.45 -17.61
CA GLY A 311 29.92 -9.10 -19.02
C GLY A 311 29.09 -7.81 -19.21
N PHE A 312 29.40 -6.75 -18.46
CA PHE A 312 28.77 -5.44 -18.67
C PHE A 312 29.25 -4.78 -19.96
N THR A 313 28.49 -4.95 -21.05
CA THR A 313 28.81 -4.36 -22.37
C THR A 313 28.07 -3.05 -22.67
N HIS A 314 26.81 -2.94 -22.23
CA HIS A 314 25.97 -1.77 -22.42
C HIS A 314 25.10 -1.51 -21.19
N MET A 315 25.26 -0.34 -20.56
CA MET A 315 24.46 0.07 -19.40
C MET A 315 23.48 1.19 -19.78
N SER A 316 22.28 1.14 -19.20
CA SER A 316 21.37 2.29 -19.20
C SER A 316 21.98 3.45 -18.37
N ILE A 317 21.42 4.66 -18.49
CA ILE A 317 21.88 5.80 -17.68
C ILE A 317 21.77 5.44 -16.19
N ARG A 318 20.64 4.82 -15.82
CA ARG A 318 20.37 4.32 -14.47
C ARG A 318 21.40 3.32 -13.98
N HIS A 319 21.65 2.24 -14.73
CA HIS A 319 22.62 1.22 -14.32
C HIS A 319 24.03 1.78 -14.24
N SER A 320 24.39 2.74 -15.11
CA SER A 320 25.69 3.42 -15.01
C SER A 320 25.81 4.27 -13.74
N ASP A 321 24.75 4.94 -13.32
CA ASP A 321 24.77 5.75 -12.10
C ASP A 321 24.83 4.85 -10.85
N GLU A 322 24.07 3.76 -10.82
CA GLU A 322 24.14 2.75 -9.76
C GLU A 322 25.55 2.14 -9.64
N PHE A 323 26.14 1.73 -10.77
CA PHE A 323 27.51 1.20 -10.83
C PHE A 323 28.54 2.17 -10.24
N LYS A 324 28.45 3.46 -10.59
CA LYS A 324 29.35 4.51 -10.04
C LYS A 324 29.15 4.69 -8.53
N ASN A 325 27.92 4.57 -8.04
CA ASN A 325 27.60 4.77 -6.63
C ASN A 325 28.06 3.62 -5.72
N ILE A 326 28.40 2.45 -6.25
CA ILE A 326 28.92 1.32 -5.47
C ILE A 326 30.16 1.73 -4.66
N SER A 327 31.13 2.44 -5.26
CA SER A 327 32.34 2.86 -4.53
C SER A 327 32.03 3.81 -3.37
N SER A 328 31.05 4.71 -3.54
CA SER A 328 30.60 5.59 -2.45
C SER A 328 29.92 4.81 -1.33
N LYS A 329 29.06 3.84 -1.67
CA LYS A 329 28.42 2.94 -0.68
C LYS A 329 29.48 2.16 0.12
N VAL A 330 30.43 1.54 -0.57
CA VAL A 330 31.53 0.77 0.02
C VAL A 330 32.35 1.64 0.97
N ARG A 331 32.74 2.84 0.51
CA ARG A 331 33.53 3.78 1.32
C ARG A 331 32.80 4.25 2.57
N ASN A 332 31.51 4.58 2.46
CA ASN A 332 30.71 5.00 3.61
C ASN A 332 30.55 3.86 4.63
N ARG A 333 30.38 2.63 4.16
CA ARG A 333 30.28 1.45 5.01
C ARG A 333 31.60 1.13 5.70
N ALA A 334 32.72 1.22 4.98
CA ALA A 334 34.06 1.10 5.55
C ALA A 334 34.32 2.16 6.63
N ALA A 335 34.01 3.43 6.34
CA ALA A 335 34.18 4.54 7.29
C ALA A 335 33.35 4.36 8.57
N LYS A 336 32.16 3.77 8.46
CA LYS A 336 31.32 3.43 9.61
C LYS A 336 31.99 2.38 10.49
N TYR A 337 32.58 1.32 9.93
CA TYR A 337 33.09 0.18 10.70
C TYR A 337 34.56 0.27 11.12
N LEU A 338 35.40 1.00 10.38
CA LEU A 338 36.85 1.09 10.60
C LEU A 338 37.23 2.38 11.32
N ASN A 339 36.58 2.65 12.45
CA ASN A 339 36.88 3.81 13.28
C ASN A 339 36.80 3.48 14.77
N LYS A 340 37.51 4.26 15.60
CA LYS A 340 37.60 4.03 17.06
C LYS A 340 36.27 4.16 17.83
N LYS A 341 35.20 4.67 17.21
CA LYS A 341 33.86 4.70 17.84
C LYS A 341 33.16 3.34 17.75
N GLU A 342 33.57 2.48 16.83
CA GLU A 342 33.00 1.14 16.69
C GLU A 342 33.65 0.15 17.65
N ALA A 343 32.78 -0.59 18.34
CA ALA A 343 33.16 -1.51 19.39
C ALA A 343 34.09 -2.63 18.90
N SER A 344 33.79 -3.21 17.73
CA SER A 344 34.59 -4.29 17.14
C SER A 344 35.96 -3.82 16.71
N PHE A 345 36.04 -2.64 16.10
CA PHE A 345 37.31 -2.07 15.64
C PHE A 345 38.20 -1.66 16.80
N LEU A 346 37.63 -1.07 17.86
CA LEU A 346 38.38 -0.77 19.08
C LEU A 346 38.91 -2.06 19.74
N ALA A 347 38.12 -3.14 19.69
CA ALA A 347 38.50 -4.42 20.27
C ALA A 347 39.61 -5.16 19.51
N ASP A 348 39.54 -5.19 18.18
CA ASP A 348 40.58 -5.79 17.33
C ASP A 348 40.55 -5.12 15.95
N PRO A 349 41.45 -4.16 15.68
CA PRO A 349 41.44 -3.41 14.43
C PRO A 349 41.81 -4.26 13.21
N GLU A 350 42.75 -5.20 13.36
CA GLU A 350 43.22 -6.06 12.26
C GLU A 350 42.13 -7.06 11.84
N THR A 351 41.61 -7.85 12.79
CA THR A 351 40.57 -8.83 12.49
C THR A 351 39.32 -8.14 11.95
N THR A 352 38.94 -6.99 12.52
CA THR A 352 37.79 -6.23 12.04
C THR A 352 38.01 -5.69 10.63
N TYR A 353 39.22 -5.24 10.29
CA TYR A 353 39.55 -4.80 8.94
C TYR A 353 39.34 -5.90 7.89
N TYR A 354 39.87 -7.11 8.12
CA TYR A 354 39.73 -8.20 7.17
C TYR A 354 38.28 -8.68 7.04
N LEU A 355 37.54 -8.76 8.15
CA LEU A 355 36.11 -9.08 8.12
C LEU A 355 35.29 -8.04 7.34
N VAL A 356 35.54 -6.74 7.59
CA VAL A 356 34.88 -5.65 6.87
C VAL A 356 35.26 -5.70 5.39
N LYS A 357 36.53 -5.95 5.05
CA LYS A 357 36.98 -6.08 3.67
C LYS A 357 36.25 -7.19 2.93
N ASP A 358 36.07 -8.36 3.54
CA ASP A 358 35.33 -9.47 2.94
C ASP A 358 33.83 -9.13 2.81
N GLU A 359 33.21 -8.52 3.83
CA GLU A 359 31.84 -7.99 3.78
C GLU A 359 31.66 -6.98 2.63
N LEU A 360 32.65 -6.12 2.37
CA LEU A 360 32.61 -5.15 1.28
C LEU A 360 32.78 -5.79 -0.10
N LYS A 361 33.58 -6.86 -0.23
CA LYS A 361 33.67 -7.66 -1.46
C LYS A 361 32.35 -8.33 -1.78
N GLU A 362 31.68 -8.91 -0.78
CA GLU A 362 30.34 -9.47 -0.93
C GLU A 362 29.34 -8.40 -1.37
N LEU A 363 29.33 -7.23 -0.72
CA LEU A 363 28.47 -6.10 -1.10
C LEU A 363 28.67 -5.69 -2.56
N ILE A 364 29.92 -5.64 -3.05
CA ILE A 364 30.25 -5.35 -4.45
C ILE A 364 29.67 -6.44 -5.36
N ALA A 365 29.91 -7.72 -5.05
CA ALA A 365 29.45 -8.85 -5.85
C ALA A 365 27.91 -8.89 -5.95
N TYR A 366 27.19 -8.72 -4.84
CA TYR A 366 25.73 -8.68 -4.80
C TYR A 366 25.17 -7.47 -5.56
N SER A 367 25.75 -6.28 -5.35
CA SER A 367 25.32 -5.06 -6.06
C SER A 367 25.45 -5.22 -7.57
N LEU A 368 26.58 -5.74 -8.05
CA LEU A 368 26.81 -5.96 -9.47
C LEU A 368 25.93 -7.08 -10.04
N SER A 369 25.74 -8.17 -9.29
CA SER A 369 24.87 -9.28 -9.70
C SER A 369 23.41 -8.84 -9.84
N ASP A 370 22.90 -8.02 -8.91
CA ASP A 370 21.55 -7.45 -9.01
C ASP A 370 21.40 -6.52 -10.23
N ILE A 371 22.38 -5.65 -10.49
CA ILE A 371 22.38 -4.79 -11.70
C ILE A 371 22.36 -5.69 -12.96
N ARG A 372 23.16 -6.76 -12.99
CA ARG A 372 23.23 -7.67 -14.13
C ARG A 372 21.91 -8.42 -14.34
N ARG A 373 21.33 -8.99 -13.28
CA ARG A 373 20.02 -9.66 -13.32
C ARG A 373 18.95 -8.73 -13.90
N ARG A 374 18.87 -7.49 -13.38
CA ARG A 374 17.93 -6.49 -13.89
C ARG A 374 18.17 -6.12 -15.34
N GLN A 375 19.43 -5.97 -15.74
CA GLN A 375 19.77 -5.74 -17.15
C GLN A 375 19.30 -6.90 -18.04
N LEU A 376 19.46 -8.16 -17.62
CA LEU A 376 19.00 -9.32 -18.38
C LEU A 376 17.47 -9.35 -18.49
N ILE A 377 16.75 -9.06 -17.41
CA ILE A 377 15.28 -8.94 -17.42
C ILE A 377 14.83 -7.83 -18.37
N GLU A 378 15.43 -6.65 -18.30
CA GLU A 378 15.13 -5.54 -19.22
C GLU A 378 15.41 -5.92 -20.68
N GLN A 379 16.51 -6.61 -20.95
CA GLN A 379 16.84 -7.10 -22.30
C GLN A 379 15.84 -8.14 -22.78
N ALA A 380 15.48 -9.13 -21.95
CA ALA A 380 14.50 -10.15 -22.29
C ALA A 380 13.11 -9.56 -22.57
N ASN A 381 12.74 -8.51 -21.85
CA ASN A 381 11.48 -7.78 -22.05
C ASN A 381 11.48 -6.94 -23.33
N LEU A 382 12.64 -6.42 -23.75
CA LEU A 382 12.78 -5.54 -24.92
C LEU A 382 13.27 -6.24 -26.20
N THR A 383 13.57 -7.54 -26.15
CA THR A 383 14.04 -8.31 -27.30
C THR A 383 13.14 -9.52 -27.55
N GLY A 384 12.61 -9.65 -28.77
CA GLY A 384 11.78 -10.79 -29.16
C GLY A 384 10.28 -10.54 -29.13
N GLY A 385 9.82 -9.30 -29.28
CA GLY A 385 8.45 -9.00 -29.69
C GLY A 385 8.08 -9.67 -31.03
N ALA A 386 6.79 -9.72 -31.34
CA ALA A 386 6.34 -10.18 -32.65
C ALA A 386 7.00 -9.35 -33.76
N ALA A 387 7.43 -10.00 -34.84
CA ALA A 387 8.01 -9.38 -36.03
C ALA A 387 6.94 -8.64 -36.86
N THR A 388 6.08 -7.86 -36.20
CA THR A 388 5.00 -7.08 -36.78
C THR A 388 5.26 -5.59 -36.52
N THR A 389 4.57 -4.74 -37.28
CA THR A 389 4.62 -3.28 -37.12
C THR A 389 3.39 -2.72 -36.40
N THR A 390 2.63 -3.58 -35.72
CA THR A 390 1.40 -3.22 -35.01
C THR A 390 1.71 -2.36 -33.78
N LEU A 391 0.87 -1.37 -33.49
CA LEU A 391 0.94 -0.55 -32.28
C LEU A 391 -0.23 -0.94 -31.35
N PRO A 392 -0.18 -0.57 -30.06
CA PRO A 392 -1.33 -0.74 -29.18
C PRO A 392 -2.54 -0.01 -29.78
N PHE A 393 -3.72 -0.61 -29.64
CA PHE A 393 -4.96 0.05 -30.05
C PHE A 393 -5.44 1.04 -28.98
N LEU A 394 -4.99 0.88 -27.73
CA LEU A 394 -5.33 1.73 -26.59
C LEU A 394 -4.12 1.96 -25.69
N GLU A 395 -3.86 3.22 -25.36
CA GLU A 395 -2.88 3.67 -24.38
C GLU A 395 -3.61 4.50 -23.31
N LYS A 396 -3.28 4.29 -22.03
CA LYS A 396 -3.82 5.03 -20.90
C LYS A 396 -2.69 5.51 -19.99
N ARG A 397 -2.76 6.74 -19.51
CA ARG A 397 -1.85 7.25 -18.47
C ARG A 397 -2.65 7.69 -17.25
N LEU A 398 -2.28 7.19 -16.09
CA LEU A 398 -2.87 7.53 -14.79
C LEU A 398 -1.89 8.36 -13.99
N SER A 399 -2.28 9.55 -13.55
CA SER A 399 -1.38 10.44 -12.80
C SER A 399 -1.17 9.98 -11.37
N GLN A 400 -0.13 10.50 -10.72
CA GLN A 400 0.07 10.35 -9.27
C GLN A 400 -1.19 10.68 -8.47
N LYS A 401 -1.91 11.75 -8.84
CA LYS A 401 -3.13 12.19 -8.15
C LYS A 401 -4.23 11.13 -8.26
N THR A 402 -4.47 10.57 -9.44
CA THR A 402 -5.47 9.49 -9.59
C THR A 402 -5.09 8.25 -8.78
N ILE A 403 -3.79 7.93 -8.70
CA ILE A 403 -3.31 6.83 -7.86
C ILE A 403 -3.50 7.12 -6.37
N ASP A 404 -3.23 8.34 -5.92
CA ASP A 404 -3.46 8.75 -4.52
C ASP A 404 -4.94 8.64 -4.16
N GLU A 405 -5.83 9.07 -5.05
CA GLU A 405 -7.29 8.93 -4.92
C GLU A 405 -7.71 7.46 -4.86
N ALA A 406 -7.15 6.60 -5.72
CA ALA A 406 -7.43 5.16 -5.74
C ALA A 406 -6.94 4.44 -4.48
N THR A 407 -5.79 4.85 -3.96
CA THR A 407 -5.15 4.22 -2.80
C THR A 407 -6.04 4.30 -1.55
N ARG A 408 -6.92 5.31 -1.46
CA ARG A 408 -7.83 5.48 -0.33
C ARG A 408 -8.75 4.27 -0.12
N PHE A 409 -9.19 3.64 -1.21
CA PHE A 409 -10.09 2.49 -1.19
C PHE A 409 -9.37 1.19 -0.79
N PHE A 410 -8.05 1.08 -1.00
CA PHE A 410 -7.28 -0.08 -0.52
C PHE A 410 -7.17 -0.13 1.01
N ARG A 411 -7.39 0.99 1.70
CA ARG A 411 -7.45 1.04 3.18
C ARG A 411 -8.72 0.39 3.74
N GLU A 412 -9.72 0.11 2.90
CA GLU A 412 -10.92 -0.65 3.27
C GLU A 412 -10.66 -2.15 3.42
N PHE A 413 -9.48 -2.63 3.01
CA PHE A 413 -9.12 -4.04 3.15
C PHE A 413 -8.93 -4.40 4.63
N GLU A 414 -9.86 -5.19 5.15
CA GLU A 414 -9.81 -5.80 6.48
C GLU A 414 -9.27 -7.22 6.39
N PHE A 415 -8.39 -7.57 7.32
CA PHE A 415 -7.81 -8.88 7.46
C PHE A 415 -7.91 -9.31 8.92
N GLU A 416 -8.59 -10.43 9.19
CA GLU A 416 -8.86 -10.93 10.56
C GLU A 416 -9.51 -9.88 11.49
N GLY A 417 -10.39 -9.04 10.95
CA GLY A 417 -11.16 -8.04 11.71
C GLY A 417 -10.44 -6.71 11.99
N ASP A 418 -9.20 -6.55 11.53
CA ASP A 418 -8.47 -5.28 11.56
C ASP A 418 -8.24 -4.74 10.14
N GLN A 419 -8.21 -3.41 9.98
CA GLN A 419 -7.75 -2.78 8.73
C GLN A 419 -6.26 -3.08 8.53
N MET A 420 -5.90 -3.84 7.49
CA MET A 420 -4.51 -4.22 7.23
C MET A 420 -3.63 -3.00 6.98
N PHE A 421 -4.16 -1.98 6.30
CA PHE A 421 -3.48 -0.74 6.01
C PHE A 421 -4.29 0.46 6.54
N PRO A 422 -4.15 0.82 7.83
CA PRO A 422 -4.77 2.04 8.36
C PRO A 422 -4.30 3.31 7.63
N ASP A 423 -3.10 3.27 7.03
CA ASP A 423 -2.57 4.30 6.16
C ASP A 423 -1.77 3.66 5.02
N LEU A 424 -2.02 4.10 3.79
CA LEU A 424 -1.32 3.63 2.60
C LEU A 424 -1.20 4.74 1.57
N LYS A 425 -0.01 4.90 1.01
CA LYS A 425 0.28 5.76 -0.13
C LYS A 425 1.12 5.02 -1.15
N VAL A 426 0.80 5.25 -2.42
CA VAL A 426 1.50 4.67 -3.56
C VAL A 426 2.15 5.78 -4.36
N VAL A 427 3.47 5.90 -4.30
CA VAL A 427 4.22 6.93 -5.03
C VAL A 427 4.82 6.34 -6.30
N ILE A 428 4.52 6.92 -7.46
CA ILE A 428 5.14 6.55 -8.73
C ILE A 428 6.63 6.91 -8.68
N ASP A 429 7.49 5.92 -8.96
CA ASP A 429 8.95 6.09 -9.01
C ASP A 429 9.49 5.75 -10.41
N PRO A 430 9.47 6.73 -11.34
CA PRO A 430 10.00 6.53 -12.68
C PRO A 430 11.51 6.24 -12.68
N LYS A 431 12.24 6.75 -11.68
CA LYS A 431 13.69 6.58 -11.57
C LYS A 431 14.04 5.11 -11.36
N ASN A 432 13.25 4.37 -10.60
CA ASN A 432 13.48 2.93 -10.38
C ASN A 432 12.60 2.02 -11.25
N LYS A 433 11.82 2.56 -12.22
CA LYS A 433 10.78 1.81 -12.96
C LYS A 433 9.82 1.09 -11.99
N GLY A 434 9.35 1.81 -10.99
CA GLY A 434 8.58 1.23 -9.91
C GLY A 434 7.54 2.15 -9.28
N ILE A 435 7.03 1.67 -8.16
CA ILE A 435 6.22 2.41 -7.20
C ILE A 435 6.82 2.22 -5.81
N VAL A 436 6.62 3.19 -4.93
CA VAL A 436 6.95 3.09 -3.51
C VAL A 436 5.64 3.01 -2.74
N LEU A 437 5.44 1.90 -2.03
CA LEU A 437 4.33 1.72 -1.09
C LEU A 437 4.79 2.21 0.27
N ARG A 438 4.06 3.10 0.93
CA ARG A 438 4.42 3.57 2.28
C ARG A 438 3.20 3.90 3.10
N GLY A 439 3.28 3.71 4.41
CA GLY A 439 2.17 3.96 5.32
C GLY A 439 2.33 3.16 6.61
N ASN A 440 1.22 2.74 7.20
CA ASN A 440 1.20 1.90 8.39
C ASN A 440 0.54 0.57 8.04
N VAL A 441 1.13 -0.52 8.49
CA VAL A 441 0.59 -1.87 8.30
C VAL A 441 0.25 -2.48 9.66
N ALA A 442 -1.01 -2.88 9.83
CA ALA A 442 -1.44 -3.64 10.99
C ALA A 442 -1.01 -5.09 10.79
N ILE A 443 -0.04 -5.52 11.61
CA ILE A 443 0.49 -6.88 11.56
C ILE A 443 0.24 -7.53 12.92
N ASP A 444 -0.70 -8.47 12.96
CA ASP A 444 -0.73 -9.47 14.02
C ASP A 444 0.26 -10.59 13.68
N ILE A 445 1.35 -10.64 14.44
CA ILE A 445 2.39 -11.61 14.19
C ILE A 445 1.92 -13.02 14.55
N ASN A 446 0.94 -13.19 15.45
CA ASN A 446 0.37 -14.50 15.73
C ASN A 446 -0.29 -15.08 14.48
N VAL A 447 -1.05 -14.27 13.74
CA VAL A 447 -1.71 -14.68 12.50
C VAL A 447 -0.68 -15.03 11.42
N LEU A 448 0.34 -14.18 11.22
CA LEU A 448 1.38 -14.48 10.23
C LEU A 448 2.14 -15.77 10.54
N MET A 449 2.44 -16.01 11.83
CA MET A 449 3.12 -17.24 12.25
C MET A 449 2.19 -18.46 12.18
N ALA A 450 0.89 -18.30 12.45
CA ALA A 450 -0.09 -19.36 12.31
C ALA A 450 -0.23 -19.82 10.85
N LEU A 451 -0.30 -18.88 9.91
CA LEU A 451 -0.34 -19.17 8.47
C LEU A 451 0.93 -19.86 7.97
N GLY A 452 2.10 -19.42 8.43
CA GLY A 452 3.38 -20.00 8.02
C GLY A 452 3.73 -21.32 8.70
N MET A 453 3.02 -21.69 9.77
CA MET A 453 3.25 -22.91 10.56
C MET A 453 1.96 -23.70 10.71
N GLU A 454 1.09 -23.64 9.72
CA GLU A 454 -0.17 -24.37 9.73
C GLU A 454 0.11 -25.89 9.82
N GLY A 455 -0.65 -26.62 10.64
CA GLY A 455 -0.41 -28.05 10.88
C GLY A 455 0.70 -28.39 11.89
N SER A 456 1.47 -27.41 12.37
CA SER A 456 2.52 -27.62 13.40
C SER A 456 1.99 -27.96 14.81
N GLY A 457 0.68 -27.89 15.02
CA GLY A 457 0.04 -28.13 16.33
C GLY A 457 0.27 -27.00 17.35
N ILE A 458 0.74 -25.84 16.90
CA ILE A 458 1.00 -24.68 17.77
C ILE A 458 -0.30 -23.92 18.07
N GLU A 459 -0.57 -23.71 19.36
CA GLU A 459 -1.68 -22.89 19.82
C GLU A 459 -1.23 -21.42 19.89
N TRP A 460 -1.72 -20.61 18.96
CA TRP A 460 -1.49 -19.16 18.95
C TRP A 460 -2.52 -18.42 19.79
N SER A 461 -2.09 -17.34 20.46
CA SER A 461 -2.95 -16.51 21.31
C SER A 461 -3.95 -15.73 20.48
N LYS A 462 -5.21 -15.63 20.95
CA LYS A 462 -6.23 -14.73 20.38
C LYS A 462 -5.94 -13.24 20.61
N ILE A 463 -5.08 -12.92 21.57
CA ILE A 463 -4.62 -11.54 21.79
C ILE A 463 -3.54 -11.23 20.74
N PRO A 464 -3.71 -10.20 19.90
CA PRO A 464 -2.76 -9.87 18.85
C PRO A 464 -1.36 -9.57 19.38
N LEU A 465 -0.35 -10.14 18.74
CA LEU A 465 1.06 -9.84 19.05
C LEU A 465 1.57 -8.79 18.08
N ARG A 466 1.49 -7.52 18.49
CA ARG A 466 1.90 -6.36 17.66
C ARG A 466 3.28 -5.82 18.01
N LEU A 467 3.97 -5.31 16.99
CA LEU A 467 5.31 -4.77 17.12
C LEU A 467 5.29 -3.34 17.68
N ALA A 468 5.62 -3.17 18.97
CA ALA A 468 5.64 -1.87 19.67
C ALA A 468 4.33 -1.08 19.61
N ASP A 469 3.23 -1.72 20.00
CA ASP A 469 1.89 -1.14 20.14
C ASP A 469 1.86 0.13 21.03
N ASP A 470 2.76 0.22 22.02
CA ASP A 470 2.91 1.43 22.84
C ASP A 470 3.45 2.65 22.07
N GLN A 471 4.18 2.44 20.98
CA GLN A 471 4.76 3.49 20.15
C GLN A 471 3.93 3.76 18.88
N TYR A 472 3.45 2.70 18.23
CA TYR A 472 2.82 2.79 16.91
C TYR A 472 1.32 2.46 16.93
N GLY A 473 0.76 2.05 18.08
CA GLY A 473 -0.61 1.57 18.18
C GLY A 473 -0.86 0.35 17.30
N THR A 474 -1.98 0.34 16.59
CA THR A 474 -2.44 -0.81 15.81
C THR A 474 -1.62 -1.08 14.54
N GLY A 475 -0.77 -0.17 14.07
CA GLY A 475 -0.06 -0.32 12.79
C GLY A 475 1.39 0.15 12.81
N LEU A 476 2.29 -0.65 12.24
CA LEU A 476 3.72 -0.38 12.14
C LEU A 476 4.05 0.46 10.88
N PRO A 477 4.82 1.56 10.98
CA PRO A 477 5.26 2.30 9.81
C PRO A 477 6.11 1.43 8.88
N PHE A 478 5.83 1.48 7.58
CA PHE A 478 6.58 0.76 6.56
C PHE A 478 6.77 1.57 5.28
N GLU A 479 7.81 1.21 4.52
CA GLU A 479 8.00 1.68 3.15
C GLU A 479 8.64 0.56 2.32
N ALA A 480 7.99 0.15 1.23
CA ALA A 480 8.47 -0.86 0.30
C ALA A 480 8.69 -0.24 -1.09
N GLY A 481 9.92 -0.33 -1.58
CA GLY A 481 10.24 0.03 -2.95
C GLY A 481 9.99 -1.14 -3.89
N VAL A 482 9.06 -0.99 -4.82
CA VAL A 482 8.62 -2.05 -5.73
C VAL A 482 8.95 -1.67 -7.17
N ARG A 483 9.68 -2.52 -7.89
CA ARG A 483 9.95 -2.39 -9.32
C ARG A 483 8.93 -3.21 -10.10
N ILE A 484 8.53 -2.69 -11.26
CA ILE A 484 7.53 -3.30 -12.12
C ILE A 484 8.15 -3.54 -13.50
N ASN A 485 8.01 -4.76 -14.00
CA ASN A 485 8.56 -5.19 -15.28
C ASN A 485 7.50 -5.90 -16.10
N MET A 486 7.11 -5.30 -17.23
CA MET A 486 6.14 -5.92 -18.13
C MET A 486 6.79 -6.99 -19.01
N GLY A 487 6.57 -8.25 -18.63
CA GLY A 487 6.97 -9.44 -19.35
C GLY A 487 6.19 -9.66 -20.65
N LYS A 488 6.49 -10.78 -21.32
CA LYS A 488 5.77 -11.23 -22.52
C LYS A 488 4.44 -11.89 -22.08
N ASN A 489 3.46 -11.95 -22.97
CA ASN A 489 2.15 -12.60 -22.71
C ASN A 489 1.30 -12.00 -21.57
N SER A 490 1.40 -10.69 -21.35
CA SER A 490 0.64 -10.00 -20.30
C SER A 490 1.06 -10.34 -18.86
N GLU A 491 2.26 -10.90 -18.64
CA GLU A 491 2.78 -11.10 -17.29
C GLU A 491 3.46 -9.84 -16.72
N LEU A 492 3.05 -9.41 -15.53
CA LEU A 492 3.64 -8.33 -14.77
C LEU A 492 4.60 -8.90 -13.72
N GLY A 493 5.89 -8.63 -13.86
CA GLY A 493 6.90 -8.95 -12.87
C GLY A 493 7.02 -7.85 -11.81
N ILE A 494 6.92 -8.22 -10.55
CA ILE A 494 7.02 -7.35 -9.38
C ILE A 494 8.24 -7.77 -8.56
N ASP A 495 9.14 -6.83 -8.30
CA ASP A 495 10.35 -7.05 -7.51
C ASP A 495 10.48 -6.02 -6.39
N VAL A 496 10.62 -6.48 -5.15
CA VAL A 496 10.87 -5.62 -4.00
C VAL A 496 12.36 -5.38 -3.92
N HIS A 497 12.78 -4.11 -4.01
CA HIS A 497 14.20 -3.75 -3.99
C HIS A 497 14.69 -3.17 -2.66
N TYR A 498 13.76 -2.68 -1.84
CA TYR A 498 13.99 -2.42 -0.43
C TYR A 498 12.69 -2.53 0.36
N LEU A 499 12.82 -2.82 1.65
CA LEU A 499 11.75 -2.76 2.63
C LEU A 499 12.28 -2.05 3.89
N LYS A 500 11.59 -1.00 4.29
CA LYS A 500 11.79 -0.28 5.54
C LYS A 500 10.64 -0.60 6.49
N LEU A 501 10.97 -0.94 7.72
CA LEU A 501 10.01 -1.14 8.81
C LEU A 501 10.41 -0.27 9.99
N ALA A 502 9.42 0.27 10.71
CA ALA A 502 9.60 1.26 11.77
C ALA A 502 10.30 2.56 11.30
N ASP A 503 10.38 3.52 12.21
CA ASP A 503 10.96 4.84 11.98
C ASP A 503 12.02 5.20 13.04
N GLY A 504 12.64 6.38 12.88
CA GLY A 504 13.60 6.93 13.82
C GLY A 504 14.79 6.02 14.12
N SER A 505 15.13 5.88 15.40
CA SER A 505 16.27 5.07 15.85
C SER A 505 16.02 3.56 15.82
N ASN A 506 14.79 3.10 15.59
CA ASN A 506 14.40 1.69 15.60
C ASN A 506 14.22 1.11 14.20
N GLN A 507 14.52 1.88 13.16
CA GLN A 507 14.30 1.53 11.76
C GLN A 507 15.07 0.26 11.36
N ILE A 508 14.36 -0.65 10.68
CA ILE A 508 14.93 -1.79 9.95
C ILE A 508 14.90 -1.42 8.46
N TYR A 509 16.04 -1.52 7.76
CA TYR A 509 16.13 -1.23 6.34
C TYR A 509 16.75 -2.40 5.60
N LEU A 510 15.93 -3.18 4.91
CA LEU A 510 16.30 -4.34 4.12
C LEU A 510 16.47 -3.95 2.65
N THR A 511 17.54 -4.41 2.01
CA THR A 511 17.88 -4.12 0.62
C THR A 511 18.44 -5.35 -0.08
N ASN A 512 18.27 -5.43 -1.40
CA ASN A 512 18.78 -6.57 -2.17
C ASN A 512 20.32 -6.61 -2.30
N ASP A 513 21.04 -5.61 -1.78
CA ASP A 513 22.51 -5.58 -1.73
C ASP A 513 23.09 -6.22 -0.45
N SER A 514 22.23 -6.82 0.38
CA SER A 514 22.60 -7.65 1.53
C SER A 514 22.06 -9.07 1.34
N ASP A 515 22.92 -10.07 1.57
CA ASP A 515 22.60 -11.50 1.41
C ASP A 515 21.35 -11.90 2.21
N HIS A 516 21.41 -11.72 3.53
CA HIS A 516 20.32 -12.06 4.43
C HIS A 516 19.04 -11.25 4.14
N ALA A 517 19.18 -9.96 3.80
CA ALA A 517 18.01 -9.13 3.48
C ALA A 517 17.35 -9.56 2.16
N ASN A 518 18.12 -9.94 1.15
CA ASN A 518 17.62 -10.48 -0.11
C ASN A 518 16.88 -11.80 0.12
N VAL A 519 17.44 -12.70 0.94
CA VAL A 519 16.77 -13.94 1.36
C VAL A 519 15.44 -13.63 2.05
N ALA A 520 15.44 -12.73 3.04
CA ALA A 520 14.22 -12.33 3.76
C ALA A 520 13.15 -11.73 2.82
N ILE A 521 13.55 -10.87 1.88
CA ILE A 521 12.64 -10.28 0.90
C ILE A 521 12.04 -11.35 -0.02
N ASN A 522 12.84 -12.29 -0.51
CA ASN A 522 12.34 -13.35 -1.40
C ASN A 522 11.42 -14.32 -0.64
N TYR A 523 11.75 -14.62 0.62
CA TYR A 523 10.87 -15.39 1.49
C TYR A 523 9.52 -14.71 1.70
N ILE A 524 9.51 -13.41 1.99
CA ILE A 524 8.26 -12.63 2.15
C ILE A 524 7.42 -12.70 0.87
N LYS A 525 8.03 -12.53 -0.32
CA LYS A 525 7.31 -12.63 -1.60
C LYS A 525 6.64 -14.01 -1.77
N LEU A 526 7.38 -15.06 -1.46
CA LEU A 526 6.93 -16.43 -1.61
C LEU A 526 5.83 -16.77 -0.58
N ALA A 527 6.02 -16.41 0.68
CA ALA A 527 5.01 -16.55 1.72
C ALA A 527 3.73 -15.78 1.36
N LEU A 528 3.83 -14.54 0.86
CA LEU A 528 2.69 -13.78 0.38
C LEU A 528 1.98 -14.49 -0.78
N THR A 529 2.72 -15.05 -1.73
CA THR A 529 2.14 -15.79 -2.85
C THR A 529 1.35 -16.99 -2.34
N GLN A 530 1.95 -17.77 -1.44
CA GLN A 530 1.32 -18.96 -0.90
C GLN A 530 0.12 -18.60 -0.03
N THR A 531 0.23 -17.63 0.88
CA THR A 531 -0.91 -17.14 1.68
C THR A 531 -2.05 -16.69 0.78
N LEU A 532 -1.77 -15.92 -0.28
CA LEU A 532 -2.80 -15.52 -1.23
C LEU A 532 -3.41 -16.73 -1.94
N VAL A 533 -2.64 -17.74 -2.32
CA VAL A 533 -3.17 -18.96 -2.92
C VAL A 533 -3.99 -19.78 -1.90
N THR A 534 -3.55 -19.92 -0.65
CA THR A 534 -4.19 -20.78 0.37
C THR A 534 -5.39 -20.15 1.06
N THR A 535 -5.31 -18.88 1.47
CA THR A 535 -6.46 -18.17 2.08
C THR A 535 -7.66 -18.06 1.15
N LEU A 536 -7.42 -18.16 -0.17
CA LEU A 536 -8.46 -18.16 -1.18
C LEU A 536 -9.04 -19.54 -1.46
N ILE A 537 -8.41 -20.61 -0.97
CA ILE A 537 -8.94 -21.98 -0.98
C ILE A 537 -9.87 -22.22 0.24
N GLU A 538 -9.76 -21.42 1.31
CA GLU A 538 -10.45 -21.65 2.59
C GLU A 538 -11.74 -20.83 2.83
N GLN A 539 -12.21 -19.99 1.90
CA GLN A 539 -13.55 -19.37 1.97
C GLN A 539 -14.23 -19.38 0.59
N PRO A 540 -15.49 -19.85 0.53
CA PRO A 540 -16.60 -19.07 1.08
C PRO A 540 -17.50 -19.85 2.07
N ILE A 541 -17.87 -19.20 3.17
CA ILE A 541 -19.19 -19.49 3.76
C ILE A 541 -20.19 -18.93 2.75
N ALA A 542 -20.74 -19.80 1.93
CA ALA A 542 -21.89 -19.49 1.10
C ALA A 542 -22.91 -18.69 1.93
N PRO A 543 -23.52 -17.63 1.37
CA PRO A 543 -24.61 -16.95 2.06
C PRO A 543 -25.62 -18.01 2.51
N PRO A 544 -26.07 -18.00 3.78
CA PRO A 544 -26.93 -19.04 4.31
C PRO A 544 -28.28 -19.00 3.57
N GLY A 545 -28.38 -19.81 2.51
CA GLY A 545 -29.50 -19.82 1.58
C GLY A 545 -29.37 -20.83 0.43
N ASP A 546 -28.20 -20.96 -0.20
CA ASP A 546 -28.06 -21.75 -1.45
C ASP A 546 -27.56 -23.18 -1.24
N ASN A 547 -28.35 -23.97 -0.51
CA ASN A 547 -28.24 -25.43 -0.51
C ASN A 547 -29.39 -26.08 -1.30
N SER A 548 -29.64 -25.60 -2.52
CA SER A 548 -30.46 -26.30 -3.52
C SER A 548 -29.67 -26.47 -4.80
N GLY A 549 -29.38 -27.72 -5.14
CA GLY A 549 -28.61 -28.08 -6.33
C GLY A 549 -29.32 -27.73 -7.63
N GLU A 550 -28.52 -27.59 -8.70
CA GLU A 550 -28.90 -27.61 -10.11
C GLU A 550 -30.24 -26.95 -10.47
N GLU A 551 -30.57 -25.83 -9.83
CA GLU A 551 -31.61 -24.90 -10.30
C GLU A 551 -30.92 -23.76 -11.04
N GLU A 552 -31.53 -23.37 -12.16
CA GLU A 552 -31.05 -22.41 -13.16
C GLU A 552 -30.40 -21.18 -12.50
N GLU A 553 -29.24 -20.76 -13.03
CA GLU A 553 -28.67 -19.42 -12.80
C GLU A 553 -29.75 -18.37 -13.12
N ASP A 554 -30.57 -18.00 -12.14
CA ASP A 554 -31.40 -16.82 -12.23
C ASP A 554 -30.42 -15.64 -12.30
N ASP A 555 -30.33 -15.03 -13.49
CA ASP A 555 -29.50 -13.87 -13.85
C ASP A 555 -29.43 -12.86 -12.68
N TYR A 556 -28.37 -12.96 -11.86
CA TYR A 556 -28.04 -11.95 -10.88
C TYR A 556 -27.85 -10.62 -11.63
N ASP A 557 -28.77 -9.68 -11.43
CA ASP A 557 -28.74 -8.35 -12.05
C ASP A 557 -28.32 -7.31 -10.98
N PRO A 558 -27.01 -7.02 -10.86
CA PRO A 558 -26.50 -6.09 -9.84
C PRO A 558 -27.19 -4.72 -9.91
N TYR A 559 -27.68 -4.32 -11.08
CA TYR A 559 -28.38 -3.05 -11.24
C TYR A 559 -29.75 -3.04 -10.53
N LYS A 560 -30.51 -4.14 -10.58
CA LYS A 560 -31.78 -4.24 -9.86
C LYS A 560 -31.56 -4.27 -8.35
N GLU A 561 -30.51 -4.95 -7.91
CA GLU A 561 -30.17 -5.01 -6.49
C GLU A 561 -29.74 -3.66 -5.94
N ILE A 562 -28.87 -2.94 -6.67
CA ILE A 562 -28.51 -1.55 -6.36
C ILE A 562 -29.76 -0.67 -6.21
N LEU A 563 -30.72 -0.73 -7.14
CA LEU A 563 -31.95 0.08 -7.05
C LEU A 563 -32.83 -0.30 -5.86
N SER A 564 -32.92 -1.59 -5.53
CA SER A 564 -33.62 -2.10 -4.34
C SER A 564 -32.97 -1.60 -3.06
N ASN A 565 -31.63 -1.67 -2.97
CA ASN A 565 -30.85 -1.19 -1.84
C ASN A 565 -30.96 0.34 -1.68
N ILE A 566 -31.01 1.11 -2.78
CA ILE A 566 -31.35 2.55 -2.74
C ILE A 566 -32.72 2.78 -2.08
N SER A 567 -33.74 1.99 -2.44
CA SER A 567 -35.08 2.14 -1.87
C SER A 567 -35.12 1.82 -0.38
N ARG A 568 -34.44 0.76 0.07
CA ARG A 568 -34.28 0.44 1.50
C ARG A 568 -33.58 1.55 2.28
N GLN A 569 -32.56 2.17 1.70
CA GLN A 569 -31.86 3.31 2.31
C GLN A 569 -32.80 4.52 2.46
N ILE A 570 -33.61 4.84 1.44
CA ILE A 570 -34.60 5.92 1.46
C ILE A 570 -35.64 5.69 2.57
N GLU A 571 -36.18 4.48 2.67
CA GLU A 571 -37.13 4.13 3.72
C GLU A 571 -36.52 4.35 5.10
N THR A 572 -35.27 3.92 5.31
CA THR A 572 -34.56 4.13 6.57
C THR A 572 -34.44 5.63 6.91
N TYR A 573 -34.04 6.48 5.96
CA TYR A 573 -33.98 7.94 6.21
C TYR A 573 -35.34 8.53 6.59
N SER A 574 -36.44 8.04 6.01
CA SER A 574 -37.79 8.54 6.30
C SER A 574 -38.29 8.19 7.71
N THR A 575 -37.69 7.18 8.36
CA THR A 575 -38.03 6.74 9.72
C THR A 575 -37.27 7.49 10.83
N LEU A 576 -36.23 8.26 10.49
CA LEU A 576 -35.48 9.07 11.45
C LEU A 576 -36.31 10.29 11.91
N GLY A 577 -36.90 10.19 13.10
CA GLY A 577 -37.56 11.32 13.77
C GLY A 577 -36.56 12.32 14.40
N GLY A 578 -37.00 13.58 14.55
CA GLY A 578 -36.22 14.65 15.19
C GLY A 578 -35.18 15.30 14.28
N HIS A 579 -34.80 16.55 14.57
CA HIS A 579 -33.76 17.33 13.87
C HIS A 579 -32.64 17.75 14.83
N ASP A 580 -32.39 16.99 15.90
CA ASP A 580 -31.35 17.32 16.87
C ASP A 580 -29.93 17.04 16.33
N LEU A 581 -28.91 17.55 17.02
CA LEU A 581 -27.51 17.38 16.63
C LEU A 581 -27.05 15.91 16.64
N LEU A 582 -27.64 15.06 17.49
CA LEU A 582 -27.30 13.64 17.56
C LEU A 582 -27.84 12.85 16.37
N SER A 583 -28.96 13.28 15.77
CA SER A 583 -29.47 12.68 14.53
C SER A 583 -28.50 12.77 13.35
N LEU A 584 -27.52 13.68 13.38
CA LEU A 584 -26.47 13.77 12.35
C LEU A 584 -25.57 12.53 12.32
N LEU A 585 -25.31 11.92 13.49
CA LEU A 585 -24.54 10.68 13.59
C LEU A 585 -25.32 9.51 12.96
N GLU A 586 -26.61 9.42 13.24
CA GLU A 586 -27.48 8.37 12.69
C GLU A 586 -27.58 8.46 11.15
N VAL A 587 -27.68 9.67 10.60
CA VAL A 587 -27.66 9.89 9.14
C VAL A 587 -26.33 9.43 8.52
N ALA A 588 -25.20 9.66 9.20
CA ALA A 588 -23.88 9.19 8.76
C ALA A 588 -23.73 7.66 8.87
N LYS A 589 -24.24 7.05 9.94
CA LYS A 589 -24.26 5.58 10.10
C LYS A 589 -25.07 4.91 8.99
N ILE A 590 -26.24 5.45 8.64
CA ILE A 590 -27.06 4.95 7.53
C ILE A 590 -26.33 5.03 6.18
N ASP A 591 -25.59 6.11 5.90
CA ASP A 591 -24.81 6.18 4.65
C ASP A 591 -23.66 5.16 4.64
N ILE A 592 -22.97 4.94 5.77
CA ILE A 592 -21.86 3.97 5.81
C ILE A 592 -22.36 2.53 5.70
N GLU A 593 -23.44 2.19 6.40
CA GLU A 593 -23.93 0.82 6.54
C GLU A 593 -24.89 0.39 5.43
N LYS A 594 -25.65 1.33 4.85
CA LYS A 594 -26.73 1.04 3.91
C LYS A 594 -26.55 1.64 2.52
N ASN A 595 -25.39 2.25 2.22
CA ASN A 595 -25.13 2.73 0.88
C ASN A 595 -24.89 1.53 -0.06
N PRO A 596 -25.67 1.42 -1.15
CA PRO A 596 -25.63 0.27 -2.06
C PRO A 596 -24.25 0.07 -2.67
N PHE A 597 -23.49 1.13 -2.94
CA PHE A 597 -22.20 0.99 -3.59
C PHE A 597 -21.09 0.52 -2.65
N ILE A 598 -21.29 0.66 -1.33
CA ILE A 598 -20.41 0.10 -0.30
C ILE A 598 -20.76 -1.38 -0.09
N LEU A 599 -22.05 -1.70 0.04
CA LEU A 599 -22.53 -3.07 0.27
C LEU A 599 -22.18 -4.00 -0.90
N GLU A 600 -22.57 -3.62 -2.12
CA GLU A 600 -22.33 -4.41 -3.33
C GLU A 600 -20.84 -4.52 -3.64
N GLY A 601 -20.05 -3.49 -3.30
CA GLY A 601 -18.60 -3.51 -3.43
C GLY A 601 -17.96 -4.58 -2.56
N LYS A 602 -18.41 -4.70 -1.29
CA LYS A 602 -17.95 -5.74 -0.36
C LYS A 602 -18.35 -7.15 -0.84
N GLU A 603 -19.59 -7.32 -1.27
CA GLU A 603 -20.12 -8.59 -1.77
C GLU A 603 -19.43 -9.03 -3.07
N PHE A 604 -19.19 -8.11 -4.01
CA PHE A 604 -18.49 -8.39 -5.26
C PHE A 604 -17.03 -8.79 -5.06
N VAL A 605 -16.32 -8.11 -4.14
CA VAL A 605 -14.92 -8.45 -3.82
C VAL A 605 -14.84 -9.83 -3.17
N ALA A 606 -15.74 -10.13 -2.22
CA ALA A 606 -15.81 -11.42 -1.56
C ALA A 606 -16.16 -12.57 -2.53
N GLY A 607 -17.08 -12.36 -3.46
CA GLY A 607 -17.50 -13.39 -4.42
C GLY A 607 -16.51 -13.66 -5.57
N LYS A 608 -15.59 -12.73 -5.88
CA LYS A 608 -14.64 -12.87 -6.99
C LYS A 608 -13.21 -13.17 -6.60
N THR A 609 -12.88 -13.15 -5.31
CA THR A 609 -11.51 -13.35 -4.82
C THR A 609 -11.02 -14.79 -5.10
N GLU A 610 -11.88 -15.79 -4.99
CA GLU A 610 -11.53 -17.21 -5.20
C GLU A 610 -11.11 -17.51 -6.67
N LEU A 611 -11.94 -17.17 -7.66
CA LEU A 611 -11.66 -17.45 -9.08
C LEU A 611 -10.55 -16.58 -9.69
N PHE A 612 -10.29 -15.40 -9.13
CA PHE A 612 -9.35 -14.45 -9.70
C PHE A 612 -7.91 -14.87 -9.38
N PHE A 613 -7.56 -15.16 -8.14
CA PHE A 613 -6.15 -15.19 -7.72
C PHE A 613 -5.41 -16.52 -7.94
N GLU A 614 -6.10 -17.67 -7.94
CA GLU A 614 -5.47 -19.01 -8.05
C GLU A 614 -4.61 -19.16 -9.34
N LYS A 615 -4.98 -18.47 -10.43
CA LYS A 615 -4.26 -18.52 -11.73
C LYS A 615 -3.47 -17.25 -12.04
N LEU A 616 -3.50 -16.24 -11.16
CA LEU A 616 -2.94 -14.92 -11.43
C LEU A 616 -1.53 -14.74 -10.89
N ILE A 617 -1.25 -15.20 -9.67
CA ILE A 617 -0.01 -14.86 -8.96
C ILE A 617 0.86 -16.11 -8.83
N ARG A 618 2.12 -16.02 -9.27
CA ARG A 618 3.14 -17.04 -9.00
C ARG A 618 4.47 -16.38 -8.63
N PHE A 619 5.29 -17.09 -7.86
CA PHE A 619 6.69 -16.71 -7.68
C PHE A 619 7.54 -17.39 -8.76
N ASP A 620 8.41 -16.63 -9.42
CA ASP A 620 9.34 -17.15 -10.43
C ASP A 620 10.74 -17.26 -9.84
N ASP A 621 11.23 -18.48 -9.71
CA ASP A 621 12.52 -18.77 -9.08
C ASP A 621 13.73 -18.37 -9.93
N GLU A 622 13.61 -18.27 -11.25
CA GLU A 622 14.73 -17.92 -12.12
C GLU A 622 15.06 -16.42 -12.01
N ASP A 623 14.04 -15.58 -12.00
CA ASP A 623 14.22 -14.12 -11.95
C ASP A 623 13.85 -13.46 -10.61
N LYS A 624 13.37 -14.25 -9.64
CA LYS A 624 13.01 -13.86 -8.26
C LYS A 624 11.92 -12.79 -8.19
N GLN A 625 11.03 -12.77 -9.19
CA GLN A 625 9.89 -11.85 -9.26
C GLN A 625 8.57 -12.54 -8.89
N LEU A 626 7.68 -11.77 -8.29
CA LEU A 626 6.27 -12.10 -8.27
C LEU A 626 5.71 -11.84 -9.67
N LYS A 627 5.07 -12.82 -10.29
CA LYS A 627 4.46 -12.72 -11.61
C LYS A 627 2.96 -12.64 -11.45
N ILE A 628 2.35 -11.60 -12.02
CA ILE A 628 0.90 -11.44 -12.11
C ILE A 628 0.48 -11.58 -13.57
N ASN A 629 -0.38 -12.54 -13.90
CA ASN A 629 -0.88 -12.73 -15.26
C ASN A 629 -2.02 -11.75 -15.57
N LEU A 630 -1.75 -10.65 -16.26
CA LEU A 630 -2.75 -9.65 -16.60
C LEU A 630 -3.53 -9.96 -17.90
N SER A 631 -3.58 -11.23 -18.32
CA SER A 631 -4.31 -11.60 -19.54
C SER A 631 -5.82 -11.40 -19.35
N PRO A 632 -6.48 -10.56 -20.18
CA PRO A 632 -7.94 -10.40 -20.14
C PRO A 632 -8.71 -11.70 -20.39
N ARG A 633 -8.05 -12.73 -20.94
CA ARG A 633 -8.62 -14.08 -21.13
C ARG A 633 -9.01 -14.76 -19.83
N ILE A 634 -8.39 -14.40 -18.71
CA ILE A 634 -8.70 -14.95 -17.38
C ILE A 634 -10.13 -14.55 -16.98
N VAL A 635 -10.56 -13.35 -17.36
CA VAL A 635 -11.91 -12.85 -17.05
C VAL A 635 -12.92 -13.30 -18.10
N SER A 636 -12.53 -13.30 -19.38
CA SER A 636 -13.39 -13.78 -20.46
C SER A 636 -12.59 -14.35 -21.61
N GLU A 637 -12.80 -15.63 -21.92
CA GLU A 637 -12.16 -16.32 -23.04
C GLU A 637 -12.61 -15.79 -24.40
N LYS A 638 -13.83 -15.24 -24.48
CA LYS A 638 -14.43 -14.70 -25.70
C LYS A 638 -14.95 -13.28 -25.53
N ILE A 639 -14.99 -12.53 -26.62
CA ILE A 639 -15.69 -11.25 -26.73
C ILE A 639 -16.81 -11.46 -27.74
N MET A 640 -18.05 -11.54 -27.25
CA MET A 640 -19.17 -12.12 -28.01
C MET A 640 -18.80 -13.53 -28.51
N GLU A 641 -18.54 -13.68 -29.81
CA GLU A 641 -18.24 -14.96 -30.46
C GLU A 641 -16.76 -15.10 -30.85
N THR A 642 -15.96 -14.03 -30.67
CA THR A 642 -14.54 -13.98 -31.04
C THR A 642 -13.65 -14.40 -29.89
N GLU A 643 -12.61 -15.22 -30.16
CA GLU A 643 -11.56 -15.48 -29.18
C GLU A 643 -10.91 -14.19 -28.69
N ASN A 644 -10.84 -14.00 -27.38
CA ASN A 644 -10.26 -12.82 -26.78
C ASN A 644 -8.74 -12.81 -26.99
N ASN A 645 -8.26 -12.07 -27.99
CA ASN A 645 -6.83 -11.91 -28.28
C ASN A 645 -6.22 -10.64 -27.68
N ILE A 646 -6.96 -9.94 -26.82
CA ILE A 646 -6.48 -8.72 -26.18
C ILE A 646 -5.36 -9.08 -25.20
N ALA A 647 -4.27 -8.33 -25.25
CA ALA A 647 -3.14 -8.48 -24.36
C ALA A 647 -2.68 -7.13 -23.81
N VAL A 648 -2.38 -7.08 -22.52
CA VAL A 648 -1.63 -5.98 -21.92
C VAL A 648 -0.21 -6.02 -22.46
N TRP A 649 0.23 -4.93 -23.08
CA TRP A 649 1.54 -4.78 -23.70
C TRP A 649 2.52 -3.99 -22.84
N ASN A 650 2.03 -3.03 -22.05
CA ASN A 650 2.87 -2.21 -21.20
C ASN A 650 2.17 -1.83 -19.91
N ILE A 651 2.93 -1.80 -18.82
CA ILE A 651 2.66 -1.07 -17.58
C ILE A 651 4.01 -0.50 -17.15
N GLU A 652 4.21 0.81 -17.23
CA GLU A 652 5.48 1.44 -16.91
C GLU A 652 5.26 2.79 -16.19
N PRO A 653 5.95 3.04 -15.07
CA PRO A 653 5.94 4.36 -14.45
C PRO A 653 6.88 5.30 -15.20
N ILE A 654 6.36 6.46 -15.59
CA ILE A 654 7.06 7.48 -16.39
C ILE A 654 6.96 8.87 -15.78
N TYR A 655 7.96 9.70 -16.08
CA TYR A 655 7.90 11.15 -15.88
C TYR A 655 7.76 11.85 -17.23
N ASP A 656 6.68 12.60 -17.39
CA ASP A 656 6.47 13.47 -18.55
C ASP A 656 6.89 14.90 -18.18
N LYS A 657 8.05 15.31 -18.70
CA LYS A 657 8.63 16.63 -18.43
C LYS A 657 7.81 17.79 -19.02
N VAL A 658 7.03 17.54 -20.07
CA VAL A 658 6.16 18.57 -20.69
C VAL A 658 4.96 18.83 -19.79
N MET A 659 4.38 17.76 -19.24
CA MET A 659 3.27 17.83 -18.29
C MET A 659 3.72 18.15 -16.85
N ASN A 660 5.02 18.02 -16.57
CA ASN A 660 5.61 18.12 -15.24
C ASN A 660 4.91 17.21 -14.22
N GLN A 661 4.63 15.97 -14.61
CA GLN A 661 3.85 15.02 -13.81
C GLN A 661 4.34 13.59 -14.04
N THR A 662 4.16 12.75 -13.02
CA THR A 662 4.43 11.32 -13.10
C THR A 662 3.16 10.56 -13.44
N TYR A 663 3.29 9.53 -14.28
CA TYR A 663 2.18 8.70 -14.73
C TYR A 663 2.53 7.22 -14.64
N LEU A 664 1.53 6.38 -14.39
CA LEU A 664 1.54 4.97 -14.73
C LEU A 664 0.98 4.83 -16.15
N ASP A 665 1.82 4.41 -17.10
CA ASP A 665 1.51 4.27 -18.52
C ASP A 665 1.12 2.82 -18.84
N LEU A 666 -0.10 2.60 -19.29
CA LEU A 666 -0.68 1.31 -19.64
C LEU A 666 -0.95 1.25 -21.14
N ALA A 667 -0.64 0.13 -21.77
CA ALA A 667 -0.95 -0.07 -23.19
C ALA A 667 -1.51 -1.45 -23.45
N VAL A 668 -2.51 -1.52 -24.33
CA VAL A 668 -3.22 -2.74 -24.70
C VAL A 668 -3.20 -2.89 -26.21
N GLY A 669 -2.87 -4.10 -26.67
CA GLY A 669 -2.83 -4.43 -28.08
C GLY A 669 -3.45 -5.80 -28.38
N ASN A 670 -3.47 -6.15 -29.66
CA ASN A 670 -3.99 -7.44 -30.12
C ASN A 670 -2.84 -8.43 -30.30
N GLY A 671 -2.89 -9.56 -29.60
CA GLY A 671 -1.84 -10.58 -29.60
C GLY A 671 -0.57 -10.13 -28.88
N LYS A 672 0.58 -10.69 -29.27
CA LYS A 672 1.88 -10.40 -28.64
C LYS A 672 2.37 -8.98 -28.98
N ARG A 673 3.05 -8.35 -28.01
CA ARG A 673 3.74 -7.06 -28.16
C ARG A 673 4.68 -7.06 -29.36
N SER A 674 4.67 -5.99 -30.17
CA SER A 674 5.47 -5.88 -31.38
C SER A 674 6.86 -5.26 -31.14
N THR A 675 7.82 -5.64 -31.98
CA THR A 675 9.17 -5.03 -31.97
C THR A 675 9.17 -3.53 -32.28
N LYS A 676 8.22 -3.05 -33.10
CA LYS A 676 8.05 -1.61 -33.38
C LYS A 676 7.67 -0.85 -32.13
N TYR A 677 6.74 -1.38 -31.32
CA TYR A 677 6.32 -0.72 -30.09
C TYR A 677 7.41 -0.77 -29.01
N GLU A 678 8.15 -1.87 -28.90
CA GLU A 678 9.33 -1.99 -28.02
C GLU A 678 10.38 -0.90 -28.32
N ASN A 679 10.64 -0.63 -29.60
CA ASN A 679 11.54 0.46 -30.00
C ASN A 679 11.00 1.84 -29.62
N ILE A 680 9.68 2.07 -29.71
CA ILE A 680 9.07 3.33 -29.28
C ILE A 680 9.28 3.53 -27.77
N LEU A 681 9.02 2.51 -26.95
CA LEU A 681 9.26 2.57 -25.50
C LEU A 681 10.73 2.87 -25.17
N LYS A 682 11.66 2.28 -25.92
CA LYS A 682 13.10 2.48 -25.69
C LYS A 682 13.58 3.88 -26.02
N TYR A 683 13.10 4.48 -27.11
CA TYR A 683 13.63 5.74 -27.65
C TYR A 683 12.75 6.97 -27.39
N ARG A 684 11.59 6.82 -26.74
CA ARG A 684 10.75 7.97 -26.36
C ARG A 684 11.45 8.90 -25.36
N PRO A 685 11.24 10.23 -25.42
CA PRO A 685 11.82 11.19 -24.48
C PRO A 685 11.57 10.83 -23.01
N GLU A 686 10.36 10.35 -22.70
CA GLU A 686 9.92 10.01 -21.35
C GLU A 686 10.79 8.93 -20.70
N ASN A 687 11.36 7.99 -21.48
CA ASN A 687 12.28 6.98 -20.95
C ASN A 687 13.56 7.63 -20.41
N LYS A 688 14.12 8.60 -21.15
CA LYS A 688 15.33 9.33 -20.72
C LYS A 688 15.02 10.24 -19.54
N ASP A 689 13.92 10.96 -19.59
CA ASP A 689 13.49 11.87 -18.52
C ASP A 689 13.19 11.11 -17.22
N SER A 690 12.61 9.91 -17.31
CA SER A 690 12.34 9.03 -16.16
C SER A 690 13.62 8.51 -15.51
N GLN A 691 14.63 8.14 -16.30
CA GLN A 691 15.94 7.72 -15.76
C GLN A 691 16.69 8.86 -15.06
N LEU A 692 16.40 10.11 -15.42
CA LEU A 692 17.01 11.32 -14.82
C LEU A 692 16.11 11.98 -13.76
N PHE A 693 14.99 11.37 -13.41
CA PHE A 693 14.00 11.94 -12.50
C PHE A 693 14.58 12.15 -11.10
N LYS A 694 14.35 13.35 -10.53
CA LYS A 694 14.77 13.74 -9.17
C LYS A 694 13.61 14.31 -8.32
N GLY A 695 12.39 14.28 -8.84
CA GLY A 695 11.23 14.98 -8.29
C GLY A 695 10.56 15.89 -9.31
N ILE A 696 9.32 16.28 -9.03
CA ILE A 696 8.56 17.23 -9.83
C ILE A 696 9.14 18.64 -9.64
N ASP A 697 9.27 19.42 -10.72
CA ASP A 697 9.74 20.80 -10.66
C ASP A 697 8.65 21.68 -10.04
N THR A 698 8.79 22.01 -8.75
CA THR A 698 7.81 22.80 -7.99
C THR A 698 7.70 24.25 -8.46
N SER A 699 8.65 24.74 -9.27
CA SER A 699 8.59 26.08 -9.88
C SER A 699 7.67 26.14 -11.10
N ARG A 700 7.28 24.99 -11.66
CA ARG A 700 6.43 24.89 -12.85
C ARG A 700 5.04 24.38 -12.49
N LYS A 701 4.04 24.83 -13.23
CA LYS A 701 2.68 24.27 -13.13
C LYS A 701 2.69 22.81 -13.60
N GLN A 702 1.90 21.97 -12.95
CA GLN A 702 1.58 20.62 -13.41
C GLN A 702 0.38 20.67 -14.37
N SER A 703 0.30 19.67 -15.24
CA SER A 703 -0.84 19.49 -16.15
C SER A 703 -2.16 19.34 -15.36
N PRO A 704 -3.28 19.86 -15.86
CA PRO A 704 -4.60 19.59 -15.28
C PRO A 704 -5.13 18.18 -15.63
N ALA A 705 -4.41 17.42 -16.49
CA ALA A 705 -4.81 16.10 -16.96
C ALA A 705 -4.26 15.00 -16.06
N ASP A 706 -5.20 14.30 -15.43
CA ASP A 706 -4.95 13.19 -14.51
C ASP A 706 -5.06 11.83 -15.21
N LEU A 707 -5.98 11.72 -16.18
CA LEU A 707 -6.18 10.54 -16.99
C LEU A 707 -6.07 10.91 -18.47
N HIS A 708 -5.13 10.29 -19.18
CA HIS A 708 -5.03 10.38 -20.63
C HIS A 708 -5.46 9.06 -21.25
N VAL A 709 -6.34 9.11 -22.25
CA VAL A 709 -6.77 7.92 -23.01
C VAL A 709 -6.54 8.18 -24.49
N LYS A 710 -5.63 7.43 -25.11
CA LYS A 710 -5.34 7.52 -26.54
C LYS A 710 -5.70 6.23 -27.25
N MET A 711 -6.41 6.33 -28.36
CA MET A 711 -6.80 5.20 -29.20
C MET A 711 -6.18 5.34 -30.59
N ASN A 712 -5.51 4.28 -31.04
CA ASN A 712 -5.06 4.15 -32.43
C ASN A 712 -6.21 3.56 -33.25
N LEU A 713 -6.78 4.38 -34.15
CA LEU A 713 -8.02 4.03 -34.84
C LEU A 713 -7.85 2.89 -35.83
N GLU A 714 -6.68 2.79 -36.47
CA GLU A 714 -6.39 1.70 -37.43
C GLU A 714 -6.37 0.34 -36.72
N HIS A 715 -5.67 0.24 -35.58
CA HIS A 715 -5.57 -1.01 -34.84
C HIS A 715 -6.86 -1.36 -34.08
N PHE A 716 -7.58 -0.35 -33.60
CA PHE A 716 -8.90 -0.53 -32.99
C PHE A 716 -9.95 -1.00 -34.01
N GLU A 717 -9.94 -0.42 -35.22
CA GLU A 717 -10.79 -0.84 -36.35
C GLU A 717 -10.57 -2.33 -36.67
N ASN A 718 -9.31 -2.77 -36.75
CA ASN A 718 -8.99 -4.16 -37.03
C ASN A 718 -9.56 -5.12 -35.97
N LEU A 719 -9.44 -4.77 -34.69
CA LEU A 719 -9.99 -5.57 -33.59
C LEU A 719 -11.52 -5.65 -33.66
N ILE A 720 -12.20 -4.49 -33.76
CA ILE A 720 -13.67 -4.46 -33.81
C ILE A 720 -14.21 -5.17 -35.05
N ASN A 721 -13.57 -5.02 -36.20
CA ASN A 721 -14.02 -5.69 -37.42
C ASN A 721 -13.84 -7.21 -37.36
N GLN A 722 -12.88 -7.71 -36.58
CA GLN A 722 -12.81 -9.13 -36.27
C GLN A 722 -14.01 -9.57 -35.44
N VAL A 723 -14.34 -8.83 -34.37
CA VAL A 723 -15.52 -9.09 -33.52
C VAL A 723 -16.82 -9.07 -34.34
N PHE A 724 -17.03 -8.02 -35.15
CA PHE A 724 -18.21 -7.93 -36.00
C PHE A 724 -18.28 -9.04 -37.04
N LYS A 725 -17.16 -9.47 -37.61
CA LYS A 725 -17.14 -10.56 -38.59
C LYS A 725 -17.60 -11.88 -37.96
N ASP A 726 -17.09 -12.23 -36.79
CA ASP A 726 -17.43 -13.50 -36.14
C ASP A 726 -18.86 -13.47 -35.59
N ALA A 727 -19.26 -12.34 -34.96
CA ALA A 727 -20.64 -12.11 -34.54
C ALA A 727 -21.62 -12.15 -35.73
N PHE A 728 -21.25 -11.57 -36.88
CA PHE A 728 -22.04 -11.64 -38.10
C PHE A 728 -22.25 -13.09 -38.57
N VAL A 729 -21.22 -13.94 -38.52
CA VAL A 729 -21.34 -15.36 -38.90
C VAL A 729 -22.30 -16.10 -37.97
N ALA A 730 -22.21 -15.87 -36.65
CA ALA A 730 -23.10 -16.48 -35.67
C ALA A 730 -24.54 -15.99 -35.81
N GLN A 731 -24.74 -14.66 -35.87
CA GLN A 731 -26.06 -14.05 -36.06
C GLN A 731 -26.69 -14.45 -37.38
N ASN A 732 -25.90 -14.58 -38.46
CA ASN A 732 -26.44 -15.01 -39.75
C ASN A 732 -27.00 -16.43 -39.70
N LYS A 733 -26.43 -17.35 -38.91
CA LYS A 733 -27.03 -18.69 -38.69
C LYS A 733 -28.40 -18.60 -38.00
N VAL A 734 -28.53 -17.73 -37.00
CA VAL A 734 -29.80 -17.47 -36.29
C VAL A 734 -30.83 -16.84 -37.24
N VAL A 735 -30.41 -15.84 -38.02
CA VAL A 735 -31.25 -15.20 -39.03
C VAL A 735 -31.67 -16.20 -40.10
N GLU A 736 -30.78 -17.06 -40.60
CA GLU A 736 -31.12 -18.13 -41.54
C GLU A 736 -32.16 -19.11 -40.97
N LYS A 737 -32.06 -19.45 -39.68
CA LYS A 737 -33.07 -20.26 -38.99
C LYS A 737 -34.41 -19.54 -38.90
N ALA A 738 -34.43 -18.26 -38.48
CA ALA A 738 -35.63 -17.44 -38.42
C ALA A 738 -36.26 -17.23 -39.81
N LEU A 739 -35.44 -17.10 -40.86
CA LEU A 739 -35.89 -16.98 -42.24
C LEU A 739 -36.49 -18.28 -42.79
N LYS A 740 -36.25 -19.45 -42.18
CA LYS A 740 -36.94 -20.70 -42.50
C LYS A 740 -38.34 -20.77 -41.88
N GLU A 741 -38.60 -20.04 -40.80
CA GLU A 741 -39.92 -19.99 -40.16
C GLU A 741 -40.96 -19.28 -41.04
N ARG A 742 -42.23 -19.71 -40.94
CA ARG A 742 -43.37 -19.11 -41.68
C ARG A 742 -43.87 -17.81 -41.03
N LYS A 743 -42.96 -16.89 -40.72
CA LYS A 743 -43.25 -15.57 -40.14
C LYS A 743 -42.53 -14.47 -40.95
N SER A 744 -43.04 -13.25 -40.86
CA SER A 744 -42.33 -12.08 -41.38
C SER A 744 -41.20 -11.73 -40.45
N SER A 745 -40.03 -11.42 -41.00
CA SER A 745 -38.86 -11.04 -40.21
C SER A 745 -38.06 -9.94 -40.90
N ASP A 746 -37.42 -9.12 -40.08
CA ASP A 746 -36.63 -7.96 -40.51
C ASP A 746 -35.40 -7.91 -39.59
N HIS A 747 -34.20 -7.99 -40.18
CA HIS A 747 -32.95 -8.12 -39.45
C HIS A 747 -31.90 -7.14 -40.00
N TYR A 748 -31.16 -6.52 -39.09
CA TYR A 748 -30.02 -5.66 -39.40
C TYR A 748 -28.77 -6.27 -38.77
N LEU A 749 -27.74 -6.49 -39.58
CA LEU A 749 -26.48 -7.09 -39.16
C LEU A 749 -25.34 -6.13 -39.51
N VAL A 750 -24.56 -5.71 -38.51
CA VAL A 750 -23.36 -4.90 -38.75
C VAL A 750 -22.27 -5.80 -39.34
N LYS A 751 -21.65 -5.37 -40.44
CA LYS A 751 -20.64 -6.14 -41.15
C LYS A 751 -19.22 -5.68 -40.83
N ASN A 752 -18.99 -4.38 -40.88
CA ASN A 752 -17.74 -3.73 -40.47
C ASN A 752 -17.92 -2.22 -40.24
N ILE A 753 -16.90 -1.61 -39.64
CA ILE A 753 -16.72 -0.17 -39.46
C ILE A 753 -15.36 0.24 -40.01
N ASN A 754 -15.22 1.48 -40.48
CA ASN A 754 -13.95 2.07 -40.88
C ASN A 754 -13.79 3.45 -40.24
N LEU A 755 -12.64 3.68 -39.60
CA LEU A 755 -12.34 4.85 -38.79
C LEU A 755 -11.05 5.49 -39.28
N ASN A 756 -11.12 6.74 -39.77
CA ASN A 756 -9.94 7.42 -40.29
C ASN A 756 -9.98 8.93 -40.08
N VAL A 757 -8.87 9.51 -39.65
CA VAL A 757 -8.71 10.97 -39.52
C VAL A 757 -8.43 11.61 -40.87
N ILE A 758 -9.35 12.45 -41.34
CA ILE A 758 -9.23 13.13 -42.64
C ILE A 758 -8.22 14.28 -42.56
N ARG A 759 -8.31 15.04 -41.47
CA ARG A 759 -7.44 16.14 -41.05
C ARG A 759 -7.56 16.28 -39.54
N ASP A 760 -6.63 17.00 -38.92
CA ASP A 760 -6.68 17.24 -37.48
C ASP A 760 -8.04 17.82 -37.08
N GLY A 761 -8.66 17.24 -36.04
CA GLY A 761 -10.01 17.57 -35.58
C GLY A 761 -11.19 16.96 -36.35
N GLU A 762 -10.97 16.24 -37.46
CA GLU A 762 -12.04 15.65 -38.29
C GLU A 762 -11.89 14.13 -38.49
N LEU A 763 -12.83 13.36 -37.93
CA LEU A 763 -12.92 11.90 -37.99
C LEU A 763 -13.92 11.46 -39.06
N ARG A 764 -13.54 10.52 -39.93
CA ARG A 764 -14.45 9.77 -40.79
C ARG A 764 -14.87 8.48 -40.12
N VAL A 765 -16.16 8.21 -40.11
CA VAL A 765 -16.76 6.93 -39.72
C VAL A 765 -17.52 6.38 -40.91
N ASN A 766 -17.16 5.19 -41.38
CA ASN A 766 -17.95 4.46 -42.36
C ASN A 766 -18.45 3.16 -41.73
N MET A 767 -19.74 2.86 -41.84
CA MET A 767 -20.35 1.65 -41.31
C MET A 767 -21.04 0.89 -42.44
N VAL A 768 -20.82 -0.42 -42.51
CA VAL A 768 -21.48 -1.30 -43.48
C VAL A 768 -22.45 -2.21 -42.74
N LEU A 769 -23.71 -2.17 -43.15
CA LEU A 769 -24.82 -2.92 -42.57
C LEU A 769 -25.41 -3.84 -43.64
N SER A 770 -25.75 -5.07 -43.28
CA SER A 770 -26.66 -5.91 -44.07
C SER A 770 -28.06 -5.83 -43.47
N HIS A 771 -29.05 -5.54 -44.30
CA HIS A 771 -30.45 -5.59 -43.93
C HIS A 771 -31.15 -6.69 -44.72
N ILE A 772 -31.77 -7.61 -43.99
CA ILE A 772 -32.40 -8.81 -44.51
C ILE A 772 -33.88 -8.78 -44.15
N LYS A 773 -34.75 -8.80 -45.15
CA LYS A 773 -36.19 -8.68 -44.95
C LYS A 773 -36.97 -9.79 -45.64
N LYS A 774 -37.82 -10.48 -44.87
CA LYS A 774 -38.79 -11.47 -45.34
C LYS A 774 -40.21 -10.96 -45.10
N GLY A 775 -40.87 -10.56 -46.17
CA GLY A 775 -42.24 -10.02 -46.13
C GLY A 775 -43.29 -11.02 -46.65
N LYS A 776 -44.53 -10.92 -46.17
CA LYS A 776 -45.69 -11.64 -46.74
C LYS A 776 -45.97 -11.15 -48.17
N ARG A 777 -46.34 -12.09 -49.05
CA ARG A 777 -46.84 -11.76 -50.40
C ARG A 777 -48.23 -11.14 -50.24
N PHE A 778 -48.52 -10.10 -51.03
CA PHE A 778 -49.82 -9.43 -51.04
C PHE A 778 -50.93 -10.42 -51.40
N PHE A 779 -52.16 -10.23 -50.90
CA PHE A 779 -53.18 -11.27 -50.96
C PHE A 779 -53.62 -11.66 -52.38
N LEU A 780 -53.47 -10.75 -53.34
CA LEU A 780 -53.79 -10.95 -54.76
C LEU A 780 -52.62 -11.51 -55.60
N ASN A 781 -51.49 -11.88 -54.99
CA ASN A 781 -50.34 -12.37 -55.75
C ASN A 781 -50.51 -13.84 -56.19
N PRO A 782 -50.60 -14.16 -57.49
CA PRO A 782 -50.82 -15.52 -57.99
C PRO A 782 -49.71 -16.50 -57.56
N ALA A 783 -48.50 -15.99 -57.33
CA ALA A 783 -47.36 -16.77 -56.89
C ALA A 783 -47.48 -17.30 -55.45
N ARG A 784 -48.54 -16.94 -54.69
CA ARG A 784 -48.86 -17.59 -53.40
C ARG A 784 -49.29 -19.04 -53.56
N ILE A 785 -49.85 -19.40 -54.72
CA ILE A 785 -50.34 -20.76 -55.02
C ILE A 785 -49.17 -21.72 -55.31
N TRP A 786 -48.06 -21.21 -55.85
CA TRP A 786 -46.94 -22.03 -56.33
C TRP A 786 -45.69 -21.96 -55.44
N ASP A 787 -45.36 -20.80 -54.84
CA ASP A 787 -44.16 -20.65 -53.97
C ASP A 787 -44.48 -20.24 -52.52
N GLY A 788 -45.75 -20.32 -52.11
CA GLY A 788 -46.20 -20.04 -50.74
C GLY A 788 -46.37 -18.56 -50.36
N ASP A 789 -46.70 -18.32 -49.08
CA ASP A 789 -47.19 -17.03 -48.56
C ASP A 789 -46.15 -15.91 -48.41
N PHE A 790 -44.86 -16.22 -48.54
CA PHE A 790 -43.76 -15.30 -48.23
C PHE A 790 -42.86 -15.08 -49.43
N LYS A 791 -42.31 -13.87 -49.56
CA LYS A 791 -41.30 -13.56 -50.58
C LYS A 791 -39.95 -14.15 -50.16
N ASP A 792 -39.09 -14.42 -51.14
CA ASP A 792 -37.68 -14.72 -50.86
C ASP A 792 -37.06 -13.57 -50.04
N PRO A 793 -36.14 -13.88 -49.11
CA PRO A 793 -35.45 -12.87 -48.32
C PRO A 793 -34.76 -11.85 -49.24
N ALA A 794 -35.07 -10.57 -49.07
CA ALA A 794 -34.37 -9.49 -49.74
C ALA A 794 -33.17 -9.07 -48.87
N VAL A 795 -31.95 -9.29 -49.37
CA VAL A 795 -30.71 -8.82 -48.74
C VAL A 795 -30.27 -7.53 -49.41
N LYS A 796 -30.08 -6.47 -48.61
CA LYS A 796 -29.51 -5.20 -49.04
C LYS A 796 -28.30 -4.85 -48.17
N THR A 797 -27.24 -4.33 -48.78
CA THR A 797 -26.11 -3.75 -48.06
C THR A 797 -26.29 -2.24 -48.02
N ILE A 798 -26.17 -1.65 -46.83
CA ILE A 798 -26.21 -0.21 -46.59
C ILE A 798 -24.83 0.22 -46.13
N THR A 799 -24.18 1.13 -46.85
CA THR A 799 -22.97 1.79 -46.39
C THR A 799 -23.31 3.21 -45.98
N ALA A 800 -23.12 3.53 -44.70
CA ALA A 800 -23.24 4.87 -44.16
C ALA A 800 -21.84 5.46 -43.96
N SER A 801 -21.58 6.66 -44.47
CA SER A 801 -20.33 7.40 -44.30
C SER A 801 -20.63 8.74 -43.64
N MET A 802 -19.86 9.11 -42.61
CA MET A 802 -20.03 10.35 -41.86
C MET A 802 -18.68 10.99 -41.58
N ASN A 803 -18.56 12.30 -41.81
CA ASN A 803 -17.42 13.09 -41.36
C ASN A 803 -17.83 13.91 -40.13
N LEU A 804 -17.19 13.65 -39.00
CA LEU A 804 -17.45 14.25 -37.71
C LEU A 804 -16.32 15.21 -37.34
N GLN A 805 -16.65 16.48 -37.10
CA GLN A 805 -15.76 17.40 -36.38
C GLN A 805 -16.04 17.26 -34.90
N LEU A 806 -15.00 17.00 -34.12
CA LEU A 806 -15.11 16.74 -32.70
C LEU A 806 -14.44 17.86 -31.91
N SER A 807 -15.10 18.35 -30.86
CA SER A 807 -14.51 19.31 -29.91
C SER A 807 -15.17 19.23 -28.54
N VAL A 808 -14.49 19.72 -27.52
CA VAL A 808 -15.08 19.90 -26.17
C VAL A 808 -15.58 21.34 -26.03
N GLU A 809 -16.81 21.50 -25.56
CA GLU A 809 -17.48 22.77 -25.36
C GLU A 809 -18.15 22.83 -23.98
N LYS A 810 -18.46 24.04 -23.48
CA LYS A 810 -19.15 24.21 -22.20
C LYS A 810 -20.67 24.11 -22.36
N LEU A 811 -21.33 23.43 -21.44
CA LEU A 811 -22.79 23.30 -21.36
C LEU A 811 -23.48 24.67 -21.32
N SER A 812 -22.91 25.65 -20.61
CA SER A 812 -23.48 27.00 -20.50
C SER A 812 -23.68 27.72 -21.84
N LYS A 813 -22.93 27.35 -22.88
CA LYS A 813 -23.10 27.86 -24.24
C LYS A 813 -24.41 27.38 -24.89
N TYR A 814 -24.91 26.21 -24.50
CA TYR A 814 -26.03 25.53 -25.15
C TYR A 814 -27.27 25.37 -24.29
N ILE A 815 -27.15 25.51 -22.96
CA ILE A 815 -28.20 25.15 -22.00
C ILE A 815 -29.54 25.88 -22.24
N ASN A 816 -29.51 27.08 -22.83
CA ASN A 816 -30.72 27.85 -23.15
C ASN A 816 -31.30 27.53 -24.53
N GLU A 817 -30.57 26.79 -25.37
CA GLU A 817 -30.93 26.50 -26.77
C GLU A 817 -31.37 25.05 -26.96
N ILE A 818 -30.92 24.14 -26.08
CA ILE A 818 -31.36 22.75 -26.06
C ILE A 818 -32.72 22.64 -25.37
N LYS A 819 -33.65 21.89 -25.98
CA LYS A 819 -34.91 21.51 -25.32
C LYS A 819 -34.74 20.19 -24.59
N PHE A 820 -34.97 20.19 -23.28
CA PHE A 820 -34.92 19.04 -22.37
C PHE A 820 -36.12 19.06 -21.40
N ALA A 821 -36.35 17.97 -20.67
CA ALA A 821 -37.42 17.88 -19.67
C ALA A 821 -37.18 18.81 -18.47
N GLU A 822 -38.22 19.26 -17.77
CA GLU A 822 -38.08 20.18 -16.63
C GLU A 822 -37.27 19.60 -15.45
N ASN A 823 -37.29 18.26 -15.29
CA ASN A 823 -36.53 17.53 -14.28
C ASN A 823 -35.13 17.10 -14.76
N GLU A 824 -34.56 17.81 -15.73
CA GLU A 824 -33.25 17.47 -16.29
C GLU A 824 -32.10 17.63 -15.30
N ILE A 825 -31.22 16.63 -15.28
CA ILE A 825 -30.02 16.57 -14.44
C ILE A 825 -28.80 16.53 -15.34
N PHE A 826 -27.88 17.47 -15.12
CA PHE A 826 -26.57 17.55 -15.75
C PHE A 826 -25.51 17.23 -14.70
N LEU A 827 -24.66 16.23 -14.96
CA LEU A 827 -23.62 15.78 -14.05
C LEU A 827 -22.22 16.31 -14.41
N SER A 828 -22.09 17.02 -15.53
CA SER A 828 -20.85 17.69 -15.93
C SER A 828 -21.14 19.04 -16.59
N ASP A 829 -20.14 19.91 -16.70
CA ASP A 829 -20.26 21.17 -17.43
C ASP A 829 -19.71 21.06 -18.85
N GLU A 830 -19.14 19.91 -19.21
CA GLU A 830 -18.48 19.67 -20.49
C GLU A 830 -19.34 18.82 -21.42
N LEU A 831 -19.47 19.29 -22.66
CA LEU A 831 -20.15 18.63 -23.75
C LEU A 831 -19.16 18.30 -24.85
N LEU A 832 -19.15 17.05 -25.27
CA LEU A 832 -18.51 16.61 -26.49
C LEU A 832 -19.41 16.99 -27.67
N ARG A 833 -18.96 17.92 -28.49
CA ARG A 833 -19.65 18.37 -29.70
C ARG A 833 -19.27 17.52 -30.90
N LEU A 834 -20.28 16.98 -31.57
CA LEU A 834 -20.17 16.21 -32.81
C LEU A 834 -20.87 17.00 -33.92
N ASP A 835 -20.07 17.75 -34.68
CA ASP A 835 -20.54 18.47 -35.85
C ASP A 835 -20.40 17.57 -37.09
N ILE A 836 -21.54 17.07 -37.58
CA ILE A 836 -21.65 16.30 -38.80
C ILE A 836 -21.42 17.22 -40.01
N SER A 837 -20.23 17.16 -40.59
CA SER A 837 -19.86 17.99 -41.74
C SER A 837 -20.30 17.40 -43.07
N LYS A 838 -20.37 16.07 -43.17
CA LYS A 838 -20.70 15.35 -44.40
C LYS A 838 -21.37 14.01 -44.09
N VAL A 839 -22.38 13.62 -44.86
CA VAL A 839 -23.01 12.28 -44.77
C VAL A 839 -23.18 11.70 -46.17
N GLY A 840 -22.88 10.41 -46.31
CA GLY A 840 -23.15 9.63 -47.51
C GLY A 840 -23.88 8.33 -47.17
N LEU A 841 -24.89 7.97 -47.96
CA LEU A 841 -25.58 6.68 -47.91
C LEU A 841 -25.48 6.00 -49.28
N LYS A 842 -24.99 4.76 -49.29
CA LYS A 842 -24.93 3.92 -50.48
C LYS A 842 -25.69 2.63 -50.22
N PHE A 843 -26.53 2.23 -51.18
CA PHE A 843 -27.29 0.98 -51.14
C PHE A 843 -26.84 0.04 -52.26
N GLU A 844 -26.60 -1.22 -51.94
CA GLU A 844 -26.22 -2.27 -52.89
C GLU A 844 -27.10 -3.52 -52.68
N GLY A 845 -27.44 -4.25 -53.76
CA GLY A 845 -28.30 -5.46 -53.71
C GLY A 845 -29.73 -5.24 -54.24
N LYS A 846 -30.71 -6.01 -53.73
CA LYS A 846 -32.14 -5.91 -54.13
C LYS A 846 -32.79 -4.64 -53.52
N THR A 847 -32.46 -3.48 -54.09
CA THR A 847 -32.93 -2.15 -53.66
C THR A 847 -34.27 -1.76 -54.31
N SER A 848 -35.18 -1.15 -53.55
CA SER A 848 -36.41 -0.56 -54.10
C SER A 848 -36.12 0.71 -54.92
N VAL A 849 -37.10 1.20 -55.69
CA VAL A 849 -36.99 2.48 -56.42
C VAL A 849 -36.76 3.64 -55.44
N LEU A 850 -37.41 3.60 -54.27
CA LEU A 850 -37.22 4.58 -53.20
C LEU A 850 -35.79 4.56 -52.66
N ASP A 851 -35.20 3.37 -52.44
CA ASP A 851 -33.81 3.24 -51.96
C ASP A 851 -32.80 3.78 -53.00
N LYS A 852 -33.08 3.60 -54.30
CA LYS A 852 -32.26 4.17 -55.37
C LYS A 852 -32.35 5.69 -55.41
N ILE A 853 -33.53 6.26 -55.18
CA ILE A 853 -33.74 7.71 -55.10
C ILE A 853 -33.07 8.29 -53.85
N VAL A 854 -33.26 7.67 -52.68
CA VAL A 854 -32.58 8.08 -51.43
C VAL A 854 -31.07 7.96 -51.58
N GLY A 855 -30.55 6.89 -52.19
CA GLY A 855 -29.13 6.72 -52.49
C GLY A 855 -28.57 7.70 -53.54
N LEU A 856 -29.41 8.26 -54.42
CA LEU A 856 -29.03 9.31 -55.38
C LEU A 856 -28.97 10.69 -54.73
N VAL A 857 -29.91 11.00 -53.84
CA VAL A 857 -30.00 12.30 -53.14
C VAL A 857 -29.07 12.37 -51.92
N ALA A 858 -28.87 11.25 -51.21
CA ALA A 858 -28.05 11.16 -50.01
C ALA A 858 -26.65 10.59 -50.25
N LYS A 859 -26.19 10.50 -51.52
CA LYS A 859 -24.92 9.86 -51.88
C LYS A 859 -23.71 10.49 -51.20
N ASP A 860 -23.70 11.83 -51.10
CA ASP A 860 -22.57 12.60 -50.57
C ASP A 860 -22.98 14.04 -50.23
N ILE A 861 -23.79 14.23 -49.18
CA ILE A 861 -24.28 15.55 -48.77
C ILE A 861 -23.20 16.24 -47.93
N ASP A 862 -22.60 17.31 -48.48
CA ASP A 862 -21.71 18.23 -47.77
C ASP A 862 -22.52 19.37 -47.13
N PHE A 863 -22.63 19.33 -45.81
CA PHE A 863 -23.42 20.28 -45.03
C PHE A 863 -22.75 21.67 -44.91
N LYS A 864 -21.47 21.81 -45.30
CA LYS A 864 -20.75 23.09 -45.26
C LYS A 864 -20.97 23.96 -46.49
N ARG A 865 -21.30 23.37 -47.65
CA ARG A 865 -21.28 24.07 -48.95
C ARG A 865 -22.63 24.60 -49.43
N SER A 866 -23.76 24.11 -48.89
CA SER A 866 -25.10 24.44 -49.41
C SER A 866 -26.05 24.87 -48.29
N SER A 867 -26.77 25.98 -48.50
CA SER A 867 -27.80 26.47 -47.58
C SER A 867 -28.99 25.50 -47.45
N ILE A 868 -29.29 24.75 -48.52
CA ILE A 868 -30.32 23.71 -48.53
C ILE A 868 -29.84 22.50 -47.71
N ALA A 869 -28.58 22.08 -47.87
CA ALA A 869 -27.99 21.01 -47.08
C ALA A 869 -27.98 21.37 -45.59
N LYS A 870 -27.62 22.62 -45.24
CA LYS A 870 -27.67 23.12 -43.86
C LYS A 870 -29.08 23.04 -43.27
N LYS A 871 -30.11 23.46 -44.01
CA LYS A 871 -31.52 23.32 -43.60
C LYS A 871 -31.94 21.85 -43.43
N LEU A 872 -31.45 20.95 -44.29
CA LEU A 872 -31.69 19.51 -44.18
C LEU A 872 -31.02 18.93 -42.93
N LYS A 873 -29.79 19.34 -42.60
CA LYS A 873 -29.12 18.96 -41.35
C LYS A 873 -29.95 19.34 -40.13
N VAL A 874 -30.40 20.60 -40.08
CA VAL A 874 -31.28 21.10 -38.99
C VAL A 874 -32.57 20.28 -38.92
N PHE A 875 -33.19 19.96 -40.05
CA PHE A 875 -34.40 19.13 -40.08
C PHE A 875 -34.14 17.71 -39.55
N LEU A 876 -33.06 17.07 -39.98
CA LEU A 876 -32.67 15.72 -39.55
C LEU A 876 -32.33 15.69 -38.05
N LEU A 877 -31.59 16.67 -37.54
CA LEU A 877 -31.28 16.79 -36.12
C LEU A 877 -32.53 17.10 -35.29
N LYS A 878 -33.45 17.95 -35.77
CA LYS A 878 -34.76 18.17 -35.13
C LYS A 878 -35.61 16.90 -35.09
N PHE A 879 -35.53 16.07 -36.12
CA PHE A 879 -36.21 14.77 -36.15
C PHE A 879 -35.56 13.78 -35.17
N ALA A 880 -34.24 13.60 -35.23
CA ALA A 880 -33.47 12.75 -34.32
C ALA A 880 -33.63 13.20 -32.86
N GLY A 881 -33.71 14.50 -32.61
CA GLY A 881 -33.95 15.09 -31.30
C GLY A 881 -35.27 14.69 -30.66
N LYS A 882 -36.28 14.25 -31.43
CA LYS A 882 -37.51 13.67 -30.85
C LYS A 882 -37.27 12.33 -30.16
N PHE A 883 -36.17 11.64 -30.52
CA PHE A 883 -35.78 10.35 -29.97
C PHE A 883 -34.62 10.50 -28.98
N MET A 884 -33.69 11.41 -29.23
CA MET A 884 -32.48 11.59 -28.40
C MET A 884 -32.68 12.58 -27.25
N ASN A 885 -33.51 13.62 -27.41
CA ASN A 885 -33.84 14.54 -26.31
C ASN A 885 -35.17 14.10 -25.69
N GLU A 886 -35.14 13.12 -24.78
CA GLU A 886 -36.34 12.68 -24.08
C GLU A 886 -36.98 13.85 -23.31
N ARG A 887 -38.26 14.10 -23.59
CA ARG A 887 -39.03 15.22 -23.03
C ARG A 887 -40.07 14.76 -22.02
N ASP A 888 -40.41 13.48 -22.02
CA ASP A 888 -41.24 12.88 -20.98
C ASP A 888 -40.42 12.79 -19.68
N PRO A 889 -40.84 13.50 -18.61
CA PRO A 889 -40.15 13.44 -17.32
C PRO A 889 -40.01 12.02 -16.76
N LYS A 890 -40.88 11.07 -17.14
CA LYS A 890 -40.86 9.67 -16.68
C LYS A 890 -39.82 8.80 -17.41
N LYS A 891 -39.46 9.16 -18.63
CA LYS A 891 -38.47 8.43 -19.45
C LYS A 891 -37.10 9.08 -19.44
N ASN A 892 -37.05 10.38 -19.14
CA ASN A 892 -35.82 11.15 -19.07
C ASN A 892 -34.84 10.55 -18.06
N GLY A 893 -33.67 10.10 -18.51
CA GLY A 893 -32.65 9.48 -17.66
C GLY A 893 -32.50 7.98 -17.87
N ASN A 894 -33.43 7.31 -18.57
CA ASN A 894 -33.47 5.86 -18.79
C ASN A 894 -33.56 5.52 -20.30
N LEU A 895 -32.79 6.24 -21.14
CA LEU A 895 -32.85 6.01 -22.58
C LEU A 895 -32.20 4.66 -22.93
N GLU A 896 -32.99 3.80 -23.57
CA GLU A 896 -32.53 2.53 -24.12
C GLU A 896 -32.50 2.62 -25.65
N LEU A 897 -31.37 2.29 -26.26
CA LEU A 897 -31.29 2.12 -27.72
C LEU A 897 -30.84 0.69 -28.02
N GLY A 898 -31.76 -0.08 -28.63
CA GLY A 898 -31.47 -1.44 -29.10
C GLY A 898 -31.09 -2.42 -28.00
N GLY A 899 -31.71 -2.35 -26.82
CA GLY A 899 -31.39 -3.20 -25.67
C GLY A 899 -30.34 -2.60 -24.71
N PHE A 900 -29.65 -1.53 -25.11
CA PHE A 900 -28.57 -0.95 -24.31
C PHE A 900 -29.02 0.32 -23.58
N LYS A 901 -28.84 0.34 -22.26
CA LYS A 901 -29.08 1.49 -21.37
C LYS A 901 -27.97 2.54 -21.52
N ILE A 902 -28.04 3.33 -22.58
CA ILE A 902 -26.98 4.28 -22.97
C ILE A 902 -26.73 5.35 -21.91
N ASN A 903 -27.77 5.74 -21.17
CA ASN A 903 -27.67 6.72 -20.10
C ASN A 903 -26.80 6.27 -18.91
N GLN A 904 -26.39 5.01 -18.82
CA GLN A 904 -25.35 4.63 -17.85
C GLN A 904 -23.99 5.27 -18.20
N TYR A 905 -23.75 5.59 -19.48
CA TYR A 905 -22.44 6.04 -19.98
C TYR A 905 -22.46 7.46 -20.54
N VAL A 906 -23.50 7.83 -21.30
CA VAL A 906 -23.57 9.10 -22.01
C VAL A 906 -24.99 9.60 -22.16
N LYS A 907 -25.18 10.90 -22.04
CA LYS A 907 -26.43 11.59 -22.35
C LYS A 907 -26.30 12.33 -23.66
N MET A 908 -27.28 12.14 -24.54
CA MET A 908 -27.25 12.71 -25.89
C MET A 908 -28.23 13.89 -25.98
N PHE A 909 -27.78 14.98 -26.58
CA PHE A 909 -28.62 16.12 -26.92
C PHE A 909 -28.43 16.47 -28.40
N THR A 910 -29.51 16.93 -29.04
CA THR A 910 -29.45 17.57 -30.35
C THR A 910 -29.64 19.07 -30.19
N HIS A 911 -28.75 19.82 -30.83
CA HIS A 911 -28.88 21.24 -31.13
C HIS A 911 -29.24 21.40 -32.62
N ASP A 912 -29.56 22.62 -33.06
CA ASP A 912 -29.97 22.91 -34.44
C ASP A 912 -28.90 22.48 -35.46
N GLU A 913 -27.61 22.49 -35.12
CA GLU A 913 -26.53 22.14 -36.06
C GLU A 913 -25.63 20.99 -35.61
N GLU A 914 -25.78 20.47 -34.40
CA GLU A 914 -24.80 19.52 -33.83
C GLU A 914 -25.43 18.55 -32.83
N ILE A 915 -24.74 17.42 -32.62
CA ILE A 915 -25.04 16.49 -31.54
C ILE A 915 -24.09 16.81 -30.39
N LEU A 916 -24.60 16.89 -29.18
CA LEU A 916 -23.87 17.19 -27.98
C LEU A 916 -23.97 15.97 -27.06
N LEU A 917 -22.83 15.44 -26.63
CA LEU A 917 -22.77 14.30 -25.73
C LEU A 917 -22.23 14.76 -24.38
N GLN A 918 -22.94 14.42 -23.32
CA GLN A 918 -22.47 14.57 -21.96
C GLN A 918 -22.03 13.21 -21.44
N LEU A 919 -20.76 13.05 -21.10
CA LEU A 919 -20.27 11.80 -20.51
C LEU A 919 -20.77 11.70 -19.06
N ASN A 920 -21.19 10.51 -18.65
CA ASN A 920 -21.45 10.25 -17.23
C ASN A 920 -20.09 10.29 -16.50
N PRO A 921 -19.89 11.14 -15.48
CA PRO A 921 -18.60 11.20 -14.80
C PRO A 921 -18.27 9.89 -14.04
N HIS A 922 -19.25 9.04 -13.74
CA HIS A 922 -19.04 7.69 -13.20
C HIS A 922 -18.93 6.59 -14.28
N ALA A 923 -18.85 6.94 -15.57
CA ALA A 923 -18.71 5.93 -16.64
C ALA A 923 -17.43 5.08 -16.51
N GLY A 924 -16.43 5.57 -15.78
CA GLY A 924 -15.20 4.84 -15.46
C GLY A 924 -15.26 3.98 -14.18
N GLY A 925 -16.36 4.05 -13.44
CA GLY A 925 -16.57 3.40 -12.14
C GLY A 925 -17.08 4.39 -11.07
N ASN A 926 -17.77 3.87 -10.04
CA ASN A 926 -18.37 4.67 -8.97
C ASN A 926 -17.38 5.21 -7.92
N ALA A 927 -16.08 4.90 -8.05
CA ALA A 927 -15.05 5.38 -7.14
C ALA A 927 -14.49 6.77 -7.54
N PHE A 928 -14.73 7.19 -8.79
CA PHE A 928 -14.15 8.42 -9.34
C PHE A 928 -15.15 9.19 -10.21
N ASP A 929 -15.15 10.51 -10.07
CA ASP A 929 -15.65 11.44 -11.07
C ASP A 929 -14.57 11.68 -12.12
N ILE A 930 -14.85 11.40 -13.40
CA ILE A 930 -14.02 11.82 -14.54
C ILE A 930 -14.64 13.02 -15.25
N LYS A 931 -13.87 14.09 -15.42
CA LYS A 931 -14.31 15.31 -16.15
C LYS A 931 -13.42 15.56 -17.35
N LEU A 932 -14.02 15.74 -18.52
CA LEU A 932 -13.29 15.94 -19.76
C LEU A 932 -12.64 17.33 -19.78
N ILE A 933 -11.36 17.41 -20.14
CA ILE A 933 -10.65 18.69 -20.18
C ILE A 933 -10.99 19.43 -21.49
N PRO A 934 -11.33 20.74 -21.43
CA PRO A 934 -11.52 21.53 -22.63
C PRO A 934 -10.25 21.58 -23.49
N ASN A 935 -10.43 21.64 -24.81
CA ASN A 935 -9.32 21.80 -25.75
C ASN A 935 -8.45 23.02 -25.42
N GLN A 936 -7.18 22.80 -25.06
CA GLN A 936 -6.25 23.86 -24.70
C GLN A 936 -4.79 23.48 -25.01
N LYS A 937 -3.88 24.45 -24.88
CA LYS A 937 -2.42 24.22 -24.95
C LYS A 937 -1.82 24.28 -23.56
N PHE A 938 -1.01 23.29 -23.20
CA PHE A 938 -0.23 23.27 -21.96
C PHE A 938 1.23 23.00 -22.30
N ASN A 939 2.12 23.96 -22.01
CA ASN A 939 3.56 23.89 -22.34
C ASN A 939 3.83 23.47 -23.81
N GLY A 940 2.96 23.86 -24.74
CA GLY A 940 3.05 23.53 -26.17
C GLY A 940 2.35 22.23 -26.59
N ALA A 941 2.02 21.33 -25.65
CA ALA A 941 1.22 20.14 -25.90
C ALA A 941 -0.27 20.50 -26.01
N ASP A 942 -0.98 19.83 -26.92
CA ASP A 942 -2.44 19.85 -26.96
C ASP A 942 -2.99 19.03 -25.80
N LEU A 943 -4.03 19.54 -25.13
CA LEU A 943 -4.81 18.84 -24.12
C LEU A 943 -6.31 18.89 -24.47
N GLY A 944 -7.07 17.89 -24.04
CA GLY A 944 -8.51 17.78 -24.15
C GLY A 944 -8.92 16.67 -25.12
N LEU A 945 -9.78 16.97 -26.10
CA LEU A 945 -10.11 16.05 -27.19
C LEU A 945 -9.23 16.31 -28.41
N ILE A 946 -8.36 15.37 -28.74
CA ILE A 946 -7.34 15.59 -29.77
C ILE A 946 -7.48 14.52 -30.84
N VAL A 947 -7.77 14.93 -32.06
CA VAL A 947 -7.85 14.03 -33.24
C VAL A 947 -6.69 14.37 -34.16
N LYS A 948 -5.76 13.43 -34.37
CA LYS A 948 -4.52 13.67 -35.13
C LYS A 948 -4.42 12.78 -36.36
N LYS A 949 -4.14 13.41 -37.50
CA LYS A 949 -3.95 12.70 -38.77
C LYS A 949 -2.64 11.93 -38.83
N LYS A 950 -1.57 12.52 -38.28
CA LYS A 950 -0.20 11.98 -38.38
C LYS A 950 -0.10 10.52 -37.92
N ASP A 951 -0.82 10.17 -36.86
CA ASP A 951 -0.81 8.84 -36.25
C ASP A 951 -2.19 8.16 -36.26
N ASN A 952 -3.15 8.71 -37.04
CA ASN A 952 -4.53 8.25 -37.13
C ASN A 952 -5.14 7.92 -35.75
N SER A 953 -5.09 8.90 -34.84
CA SER A 953 -5.45 8.70 -33.43
C SER A 953 -6.49 9.69 -32.92
N ILE A 954 -7.18 9.27 -31.87
CA ILE A 954 -8.03 10.11 -31.04
C ILE A 954 -7.58 9.99 -29.58
N ALA A 955 -7.46 11.11 -28.89
CA ALA A 955 -7.09 11.18 -27.48
C ALA A 955 -8.10 12.00 -26.67
N PHE A 956 -8.35 11.57 -25.44
CA PHE A 956 -9.21 12.22 -24.47
C PHE A 956 -8.43 12.41 -23.19
N ASP A 957 -8.39 13.64 -22.70
CA ASP A 957 -7.75 13.99 -21.43
C ASP A 957 -8.80 14.36 -20.39
N PHE A 958 -8.69 13.80 -19.20
CA PHE A 958 -9.63 13.98 -18.10
C PHE A 958 -8.91 14.43 -16.83
N SER A 959 -9.61 15.20 -16.00
CA SER A 959 -9.29 15.38 -14.58
C SER A 959 -10.08 14.36 -13.75
N THR A 960 -9.50 13.86 -12.66
CA THR A 960 -10.17 12.93 -11.75
C THR A 960 -10.49 13.59 -10.40
N THR A 961 -11.55 13.13 -9.76
CA THR A 961 -11.85 13.37 -8.34
C THR A 961 -12.31 12.05 -7.72
N GLY A 962 -11.59 11.55 -6.72
CA GLY A 962 -11.97 10.34 -5.99
C GLY A 962 -13.07 10.60 -4.96
N ASN A 963 -14.02 9.68 -4.85
CA ASN A 963 -15.10 9.72 -3.86
C ASN A 963 -14.55 9.47 -2.44
N MET A 964 -15.31 9.86 -1.41
CA MET A 964 -14.91 9.65 -0.02
C MET A 964 -14.95 8.16 0.33
N ALA A 965 -13.80 7.62 0.77
CA ALA A 965 -13.68 6.22 1.15
C ALA A 965 -14.48 5.92 2.43
N SER A 966 -15.02 4.71 2.53
CA SER A 966 -15.88 4.26 3.65
C SER A 966 -15.15 4.32 4.98
N VAL A 967 -13.84 4.00 4.99
CA VAL A 967 -12.97 4.12 6.16
C VAL A 967 -12.82 5.56 6.67
N ASP A 968 -12.74 6.54 5.77
CA ASP A 968 -12.69 7.96 6.17
C ASP A 968 -14.06 8.43 6.68
N LYS A 969 -15.16 7.99 6.05
CA LYS A 969 -16.53 8.24 6.54
C LYS A 969 -16.71 7.69 7.97
N GLY A 970 -16.25 6.45 8.21
CA GLY A 970 -16.27 5.79 9.51
C GLY A 970 -15.44 6.50 10.57
N GLU A 971 -14.24 6.97 10.22
CA GLU A 971 -13.39 7.74 11.12
C GLU A 971 -14.06 9.07 11.53
N LEU A 972 -14.69 9.78 10.58
CA LEU A 972 -15.43 11.01 10.86
C LEU A 972 -16.66 10.75 11.75
N ALA A 973 -17.39 9.65 11.53
CA ALA A 973 -18.49 9.23 12.41
C ALA A 973 -17.99 8.88 13.83
N SER A 974 -16.85 8.19 13.94
CA SER A 974 -16.20 7.88 15.23
C SER A 974 -15.80 9.13 15.99
N ILE A 975 -15.32 10.18 15.30
CA ILE A 975 -14.99 11.47 15.93
C ILE A 975 -16.25 12.12 16.51
N ILE A 976 -17.38 12.08 15.80
CA ILE A 976 -18.67 12.61 16.27
C ILE A 976 -19.10 11.86 17.54
N GLU A 977 -19.13 10.53 17.50
CA GLU A 977 -19.55 9.68 18.62
C GLU A 977 -18.69 9.93 19.87
N LYS A 978 -17.36 9.90 19.72
CA LYS A 978 -16.43 10.17 20.82
C LYS A 978 -16.51 11.60 21.34
N SER A 979 -16.85 12.57 20.49
CA SER A 979 -17.02 13.95 20.96
C SER A 979 -18.20 14.07 21.92
N VAL A 980 -19.31 13.37 21.64
CA VAL A 980 -20.47 13.35 22.53
C VAL A 980 -20.12 12.61 23.82
N GLU A 981 -19.48 11.45 23.72
CA GLU A 981 -19.06 10.62 24.85
C GLU A 981 -18.14 11.38 25.82
N ILE A 982 -17.09 12.03 25.31
CA ILE A 982 -16.08 12.70 26.14
C ILE A 982 -16.64 13.97 26.82
N PHE A 983 -17.57 14.68 26.16
CA PHE A 983 -18.19 15.88 26.72
C PHE A 983 -19.38 15.60 27.65
N ALA A 984 -20.03 14.44 27.55
CA ALA A 984 -21.23 14.10 28.32
C ALA A 984 -21.08 14.33 29.84
N PRO A 985 -20.02 13.86 30.53
CA PRO A 985 -19.88 14.07 31.98
C PRO A 985 -19.84 15.54 32.38
N TYR A 986 -19.29 16.41 31.52
CA TYR A 986 -19.17 17.84 31.75
C TYR A 986 -20.49 18.55 31.44
N ASN A 987 -21.13 18.17 30.33
CA ASN A 987 -22.39 18.72 29.88
C ASN A 987 -23.59 18.23 30.71
N GLU A 988 -23.44 17.20 31.54
CA GLU A 988 -24.46 16.69 32.47
C GLU A 988 -24.31 17.18 33.92
N ALA A 989 -23.13 17.64 34.33
CA ALA A 989 -22.83 18.14 35.70
C ALA A 989 -23.84 19.20 36.21
N GLN A 990 -24.43 19.03 37.38
CA GLN A 990 -25.55 19.91 37.82
C GLN A 990 -25.08 21.11 38.64
N THR A 991 -23.84 21.09 39.15
CA THR A 991 -23.33 22.12 40.07
C THR A 991 -21.98 22.69 39.64
N ALA A 992 -21.69 23.93 40.06
CA ALA A 992 -20.41 24.59 39.79
C ALA A 992 -19.21 23.82 40.39
N GLU A 993 -19.36 23.24 41.58
CA GLU A 993 -18.29 22.49 42.25
C GLU A 993 -17.97 21.18 41.53
N GLU A 994 -18.99 20.46 41.07
CA GLU A 994 -18.86 19.24 40.27
C GLU A 994 -18.15 19.53 38.95
N LEU A 995 -18.59 20.55 38.21
CA LEU A 995 -17.99 20.93 36.94
C LEU A 995 -16.54 21.40 37.11
N LYS A 996 -16.25 22.23 38.13
CA LYS A 996 -14.87 22.61 38.47
C LYS A 996 -14.00 21.41 38.81
N LYS A 997 -14.53 20.41 39.52
CA LYS A 997 -13.78 19.18 39.87
C LYS A 997 -13.42 18.37 38.62
N LEU A 998 -14.34 18.22 37.66
CA LEU A 998 -14.10 17.54 36.39
C LEU A 998 -13.08 18.31 35.53
N MET A 999 -13.17 19.64 35.51
CA MET A 999 -12.27 20.53 34.75
C MET A 999 -10.89 20.75 35.38
N ARG A 1000 -10.64 20.25 36.60
CA ARG A 1000 -9.30 20.30 37.21
C ARG A 1000 -8.26 19.51 36.42
N THR A 1001 -8.69 18.45 35.74
CA THR A 1001 -7.83 17.65 34.86
C THR A 1001 -7.91 18.18 33.44
N ASN A 1002 -6.78 18.29 32.75
CA ASN A 1002 -6.73 18.77 31.36
C ASN A 1002 -7.22 17.71 30.34
N ILE A 1003 -7.71 16.56 30.82
CA ILE A 1003 -8.03 15.38 30.01
C ILE A 1003 -9.02 15.72 28.88
N LEU A 1004 -10.10 16.46 29.16
CA LEU A 1004 -11.08 16.85 28.14
C LEU A 1004 -10.43 17.68 27.02
N PHE A 1005 -9.68 18.71 27.41
CA PHE A 1005 -8.99 19.57 26.46
C PHE A 1005 -7.97 18.77 25.64
N ASP A 1006 -7.25 17.87 26.31
CA ASP A 1006 -6.20 17.10 25.66
C ASP A 1006 -6.79 16.08 24.66
N GLN A 1007 -7.81 15.33 25.07
CA GLN A 1007 -8.50 14.37 24.21
C GLN A 1007 -9.23 15.04 23.04
N THR A 1008 -9.70 16.28 23.20
CA THR A 1008 -10.45 16.99 22.15
C THR A 1008 -9.55 17.77 21.20
N PHE A 1009 -8.63 18.58 21.72
CA PHE A 1009 -7.89 19.56 20.94
C PHE A 1009 -6.39 19.29 20.87
N TYR A 1010 -5.79 18.69 21.89
CA TYR A 1010 -4.33 18.61 21.99
C TYR A 1010 -3.83 17.34 22.69
N ASN A 1011 -3.12 16.45 22.01
CA ASN A 1011 -2.37 15.41 22.71
C ASN A 1011 -0.88 15.55 22.43
N SER A 1012 -0.06 15.57 23.49
CA SER A 1012 1.40 15.53 23.37
C SER A 1012 1.91 14.17 22.87
N ASP A 1013 1.12 13.11 23.10
CA ASP A 1013 1.35 11.78 22.56
C ASP A 1013 0.56 11.63 21.26
N TYR A 1014 1.25 11.79 20.11
CA TYR A 1014 0.64 11.70 18.79
C TYR A 1014 0.16 10.29 18.44
N ALA A 1015 0.60 9.24 19.16
CA ALA A 1015 0.02 7.89 19.05
C ALA A 1015 -1.42 7.83 19.60
N LYS A 1016 -1.85 8.83 20.38
CA LYS A 1016 -3.21 8.97 20.95
C LYS A 1016 -3.84 10.29 20.52
N MET A 1017 -3.89 10.54 19.22
CA MET A 1017 -4.39 11.79 18.65
C MET A 1017 -5.67 12.31 19.31
N SER A 1018 -5.70 13.62 19.57
CA SER A 1018 -6.94 14.31 19.92
C SER A 1018 -7.95 14.24 18.76
N LEU A 1019 -9.23 14.45 19.05
CA LEU A 1019 -10.29 14.47 18.03
C LEU A 1019 -9.99 15.47 16.90
N LEU A 1020 -9.47 16.66 17.23
CA LEU A 1020 -9.10 17.67 16.23
C LEU A 1020 -7.90 17.24 15.37
N HIS A 1021 -6.92 16.52 15.93
CA HIS A 1021 -5.80 15.98 15.14
C HIS A 1021 -6.29 14.90 14.16
N ARG A 1022 -7.15 13.98 14.61
CA ARG A 1022 -7.79 12.97 13.75
C ARG A 1022 -8.58 13.64 12.62
N PHE A 1023 -9.40 14.63 12.94
CA PHE A 1023 -10.18 15.41 11.96
C PHE A 1023 -9.29 16.07 10.89
N LYS A 1024 -8.23 16.77 11.29
CA LYS A 1024 -7.29 17.41 10.36
C LYS A 1024 -6.53 16.42 9.49
N ARG A 1025 -6.20 15.24 10.03
CA ARG A 1025 -5.56 14.17 9.28
C ARG A 1025 -6.46 13.69 8.13
N VAL A 1026 -7.73 13.41 8.41
CA VAL A 1026 -8.68 13.02 7.36
C VAL A 1026 -8.83 14.14 6.32
N ILE A 1027 -8.92 15.42 6.72
CA ILE A 1027 -8.97 16.55 5.77
C ILE A 1027 -7.76 16.56 4.82
N SER A 1028 -6.56 16.22 5.33
CA SER A 1028 -5.34 16.24 4.52
C SER A 1028 -5.34 15.24 3.36
N GLU A 1029 -6.17 14.19 3.43
CA GLU A 1029 -6.35 13.25 2.32
C GLU A 1029 -7.22 13.84 1.20
N TYR A 1030 -7.92 14.96 1.44
CA TYR A 1030 -8.81 15.64 0.48
C TYR A 1030 -8.32 17.07 0.20
N PRO A 1031 -7.42 17.27 -0.79
CA PRO A 1031 -6.83 18.57 -1.10
C PRO A 1031 -7.86 19.68 -1.36
N GLY A 1032 -8.98 19.34 -2.03
CA GLY A 1032 -10.07 20.28 -2.28
C GLY A 1032 -10.73 20.81 -1.00
N ILE A 1033 -10.76 20.03 0.08
CA ILE A 1033 -11.26 20.42 1.39
C ILE A 1033 -10.21 21.19 2.17
N THR A 1034 -8.95 20.75 2.12
CA THR A 1034 -7.80 21.44 2.73
C THR A 1034 -7.73 22.89 2.27
N ASP A 1035 -7.89 23.13 0.96
CA ASP A 1035 -7.91 24.47 0.36
C ASP A 1035 -9.10 25.34 0.82
N ILE A 1036 -10.28 24.75 0.98
CA ILE A 1036 -11.45 25.47 1.50
C ILE A 1036 -11.24 25.87 2.95
N ALA A 1037 -10.76 24.93 3.77
CA ALA A 1037 -10.57 25.09 5.20
C ALA A 1037 -9.38 26.00 5.55
N GLY A 1038 -8.53 26.33 4.56
CA GLY A 1038 -7.34 27.17 4.76
C GLY A 1038 -6.33 26.55 5.73
N ILE A 1039 -6.21 25.22 5.76
CA ILE A 1039 -5.28 24.54 6.65
C ILE A 1039 -3.85 24.77 6.15
N ASP A 1040 -2.99 25.21 7.06
CA ASP A 1040 -1.56 25.35 6.78
C ASP A 1040 -0.94 23.97 6.54
N MET A 1041 -0.26 23.81 5.40
CA MET A 1041 0.39 22.56 5.01
C MET A 1041 1.52 22.20 5.97
N ASP A 1042 2.15 23.18 6.62
CA ASP A 1042 3.20 22.93 7.61
C ASP A 1042 2.64 22.18 8.84
N VAL A 1043 1.36 22.43 9.19
CA VAL A 1043 0.67 21.72 10.28
C VAL A 1043 0.39 20.27 9.90
N ILE A 1044 -0.01 20.04 8.64
CA ILE A 1044 -0.25 18.69 8.11
C ILE A 1044 1.08 17.93 8.06
N GLU A 1045 2.15 18.55 7.55
CA GLU A 1045 3.48 17.97 7.53
C GLU A 1045 4.00 17.66 8.94
N GLN A 1046 3.72 18.52 9.93
CA GLN A 1046 4.12 18.27 11.30
C GLN A 1046 3.37 17.09 11.93
N ILE A 1047 2.05 16.97 11.68
CA ILE A 1047 1.26 15.80 12.10
C ILE A 1047 1.85 14.53 11.48
N ASN A 1048 2.10 14.57 10.17
CA ASN A 1048 2.64 13.46 9.40
C ASN A 1048 4.05 13.04 9.87
N ARG A 1049 4.97 13.99 10.06
CA ARG A 1049 6.33 13.73 10.58
C ARG A 1049 6.32 13.11 11.97
N ASN A 1050 5.45 13.59 12.85
CA ASN A 1050 5.36 13.07 14.22
C ASN A 1050 4.79 11.64 14.30
N LEU A 1051 4.15 11.17 13.23
CA LEU A 1051 3.59 9.82 13.12
C LEU A 1051 4.54 8.84 12.40
N GLY A 1052 5.74 9.29 12.02
CA GLY A 1052 6.62 8.49 11.17
C GLY A 1052 6.11 8.33 9.74
N THR A 1053 5.01 8.99 9.41
CA THR A 1053 4.39 8.99 8.09
C THR A 1053 4.91 10.22 7.36
N ASP A 1054 6.13 10.22 6.82
CA ASP A 1054 6.68 11.36 6.05
C ASP A 1054 5.94 11.55 4.70
N ILE A 1055 4.66 11.89 4.78
CA ILE A 1055 3.78 12.18 3.66
C ILE A 1055 3.71 13.69 3.48
N THR A 1056 4.34 14.15 2.40
CA THR A 1056 4.19 15.50 1.87
C THR A 1056 2.83 15.58 1.19
N ALA A 1057 1.88 16.27 1.82
CA ALA A 1057 0.62 16.59 1.19
C ALA A 1057 0.89 17.57 0.03
N GLN A 1058 0.35 17.28 -1.16
CA GLN A 1058 0.49 18.18 -2.30
C GLN A 1058 -0.56 19.29 -2.20
N LYS A 1059 -0.13 20.56 -2.35
CA LYS A 1059 -1.08 21.67 -2.57
C LYS A 1059 -1.83 21.41 -3.87
N ALA A 1060 -3.15 21.58 -3.88
CA ALA A 1060 -3.91 21.38 -5.10
C ALA A 1060 -3.41 22.34 -6.20
N GLY A 1061 -3.00 21.76 -7.32
CA GLY A 1061 -2.67 22.50 -8.53
C GLY A 1061 -3.92 23.05 -9.23
N PHE A 1062 -3.68 23.92 -10.19
CA PHE A 1062 -4.63 24.76 -10.92
C PHE A 1062 -5.93 24.05 -11.40
N ASN A 1063 -7.07 24.71 -11.15
CA ASN A 1063 -8.45 24.43 -11.57
C ASN A 1063 -9.24 23.33 -10.84
N GLY A 1064 -10.03 23.78 -9.85
CA GLY A 1064 -11.17 23.04 -9.30
C GLY A 1064 -10.85 22.38 -7.96
N ARG A 1065 -11.50 22.83 -6.89
CA ARG A 1065 -11.58 22.08 -5.64
C ARG A 1065 -12.06 20.68 -6.01
N ALA A 1066 -11.21 19.67 -5.86
CA ALA A 1066 -11.52 18.27 -6.19
C ALA A 1066 -12.58 17.75 -5.20
N ILE A 1067 -13.84 18.03 -5.52
CA ILE A 1067 -15.02 17.71 -4.74
C ILE A 1067 -16.01 17.09 -5.71
N THR A 1068 -16.66 16.01 -5.27
CA THR A 1068 -17.59 15.25 -6.10
C THR A 1068 -18.85 16.06 -6.38
N ASN A 1069 -19.60 15.65 -7.40
CA ASN A 1069 -20.78 16.40 -7.86
C ASN A 1069 -21.89 16.56 -6.80
N SER A 1070 -21.94 15.71 -5.78
CA SER A 1070 -22.89 15.81 -4.67
C SER A 1070 -22.40 16.67 -3.51
N GLY A 1071 -21.11 16.98 -3.43
CA GLY A 1071 -20.51 17.71 -2.31
C GLY A 1071 -20.52 16.93 -0.99
N VAL A 1072 -20.50 15.60 -1.05
CA VAL A 1072 -20.65 14.70 0.09
C VAL A 1072 -19.52 14.87 1.11
N GLU A 1073 -18.30 15.13 0.63
CA GLU A 1073 -17.12 15.37 1.47
C GLU A 1073 -17.34 16.59 2.35
N ILE A 1074 -17.88 17.68 1.77
CA ILE A 1074 -18.17 18.92 2.48
C ILE A 1074 -19.13 18.64 3.63
N MET A 1075 -20.17 17.84 3.41
CA MET A 1075 -21.19 17.55 4.41
C MET A 1075 -20.65 16.68 5.55
N TYR A 1076 -19.81 15.69 5.27
CA TYR A 1076 -19.15 14.91 6.32
C TYR A 1076 -18.25 15.78 7.21
N PHE A 1077 -17.37 16.60 6.63
CA PHE A 1077 -16.49 17.47 7.41
C PHE A 1077 -17.25 18.57 8.15
N LEU A 1078 -18.31 19.11 7.55
CA LEU A 1078 -19.20 20.07 8.18
C LEU A 1078 -19.89 19.47 9.41
N THR A 1079 -20.42 18.25 9.32
CA THR A 1079 -21.09 17.58 10.43
C THR A 1079 -20.17 17.45 11.65
N VAL A 1080 -18.93 16.97 11.45
CA VAL A 1080 -17.95 16.86 12.55
C VAL A 1080 -17.68 18.21 13.20
N ALA A 1081 -17.47 19.25 12.38
CA ALA A 1081 -17.20 20.60 12.90
C ALA A 1081 -18.38 21.17 13.70
N VAL A 1082 -19.61 20.99 13.22
CA VAL A 1082 -20.84 21.44 13.90
C VAL A 1082 -21.04 20.73 15.23
N VAL A 1083 -20.87 19.40 15.28
CA VAL A 1083 -21.04 18.65 16.54
C VAL A 1083 -19.96 19.05 17.55
N LEU A 1084 -18.68 19.12 17.13
CA LEU A 1084 -17.60 19.58 18.01
C LEU A 1084 -17.84 21.00 18.53
N GLU A 1085 -18.26 21.93 17.66
CA GLU A 1085 -18.59 23.30 18.08
C GLU A 1085 -19.73 23.30 19.10
N ALA A 1086 -20.80 22.55 18.86
CA ALA A 1086 -21.96 22.50 19.74
C ALA A 1086 -21.62 21.93 21.13
N GLN A 1087 -20.82 20.86 21.21
CA GLN A 1087 -20.37 20.31 22.49
C GLN A 1087 -19.55 21.33 23.29
N VAL A 1088 -18.69 22.09 22.61
CA VAL A 1088 -17.85 23.13 23.23
C VAL A 1088 -18.69 24.32 23.67
N ASN A 1089 -19.63 24.79 22.84
CA ASN A 1089 -20.51 25.91 23.19
C ASN A 1089 -21.41 25.55 24.37
N THR A 1090 -21.96 24.33 24.40
CA THR A 1090 -22.75 23.83 25.54
C THR A 1090 -21.93 23.89 26.84
N LEU A 1091 -20.67 23.42 26.79
CA LEU A 1091 -19.78 23.50 27.95
C LEU A 1091 -19.49 24.95 28.36
N VAL A 1092 -19.19 25.82 27.40
CA VAL A 1092 -18.86 27.24 27.64
C VAL A 1092 -20.05 27.99 28.26
N GLU A 1093 -21.25 27.80 27.72
CA GLU A 1093 -22.48 28.37 28.26
C GLU A 1093 -22.72 27.89 29.69
N LYS A 1094 -22.58 26.58 29.92
CA LYS A 1094 -22.73 26.00 31.24
C LYS A 1094 -21.71 26.52 32.26
N LEU A 1095 -20.46 26.71 31.85
CA LEU A 1095 -19.43 27.34 32.69
C LEU A 1095 -19.77 28.80 33.03
N LYS A 1096 -20.41 29.54 32.11
CA LYS A 1096 -20.89 30.90 32.35
C LYS A 1096 -22.08 30.91 33.31
N ASP A 1097 -23.09 30.08 33.05
CA ASP A 1097 -24.34 30.00 33.82
C ASP A 1097 -24.10 29.58 35.27
N LEU A 1098 -23.17 28.63 35.50
CA LEU A 1098 -22.79 28.17 36.84
C LEU A 1098 -21.72 29.05 37.51
N GLY A 1099 -21.25 30.13 36.87
CA GLY A 1099 -20.20 31.01 37.41
C GLY A 1099 -18.84 30.31 37.61
N ALA A 1100 -18.53 29.31 36.79
CA ALA A 1100 -17.34 28.48 36.86
C ALA A 1100 -16.28 28.85 35.79
N THR A 1101 -16.14 30.13 35.45
CA THR A 1101 -15.26 30.61 34.38
C THR A 1101 -13.76 30.66 34.74
N ASP A 1102 -13.42 30.37 36.00
CA ASP A 1102 -12.07 30.30 36.56
C ASP A 1102 -11.33 28.96 36.28
N VAL A 1103 -11.91 28.08 35.47
CA VAL A 1103 -11.29 26.80 35.09
C VAL A 1103 -10.21 26.94 34.01
N ASN A 1104 -9.26 26.00 33.99
CA ASN A 1104 -8.21 25.96 32.98
C ASN A 1104 -8.80 25.88 31.55
N TYR A 1105 -8.15 26.54 30.59
CA TYR A 1105 -8.50 26.54 29.17
C TYR A 1105 -9.88 27.10 28.78
N PHE A 1106 -10.65 27.72 29.69
CA PHE A 1106 -11.96 28.31 29.36
C PHE A 1106 -11.90 29.23 28.11
N LYS A 1107 -10.94 30.15 28.05
CA LYS A 1107 -10.74 31.03 26.89
C LYS A 1107 -10.28 30.28 25.63
N ASP A 1108 -9.57 29.17 25.79
CA ASP A 1108 -9.14 28.34 24.66
C ASP A 1108 -10.32 27.57 24.08
N PHE A 1109 -11.27 27.07 24.89
CA PHE A 1109 -12.52 26.48 24.40
C PHE A 1109 -13.31 27.49 23.56
N GLU A 1110 -13.49 28.73 24.02
CA GLU A 1110 -14.13 29.80 23.23
C GLU A 1110 -13.40 30.06 21.90
N LYS A 1111 -12.06 30.08 21.94
CA LYS A 1111 -11.22 30.27 20.76
C LYS A 1111 -11.36 29.10 19.77
N TYR A 1112 -11.41 27.86 20.23
CA TYR A 1112 -11.53 26.68 19.36
C TYR A 1112 -12.93 26.56 18.76
N ALA A 1113 -13.99 26.83 19.52
CA ALA A 1113 -15.35 26.92 18.96
C ALA A 1113 -15.41 27.96 17.83
N LYS A 1114 -14.88 29.16 18.08
CA LYS A 1114 -14.79 30.21 17.05
C LYS A 1114 -14.01 29.75 15.80
N LYS A 1115 -12.86 29.08 15.98
CA LYS A 1115 -12.08 28.54 14.86
C LYS A 1115 -12.83 27.46 14.09
N LEU A 1116 -13.57 26.58 14.77
CA LEU A 1116 -14.40 25.57 14.11
C LEU A 1116 -15.45 26.25 13.20
N ARG A 1117 -16.07 27.31 13.71
CA ARG A 1117 -17.06 28.10 12.99
C ARG A 1117 -16.50 28.82 11.76
N GLU A 1118 -15.43 29.58 11.96
CA GLU A 1118 -14.85 30.46 10.93
C GLU A 1118 -14.14 29.67 9.83
N ASN A 1119 -13.44 28.58 10.17
CA ASN A 1119 -12.62 27.85 9.22
C ASN A 1119 -13.34 26.71 8.51
N TYR A 1120 -14.36 26.10 9.15
CA TYR A 1120 -15.03 24.93 8.59
C TYR A 1120 -16.52 25.19 8.36
N ILE A 1121 -17.27 25.58 9.39
CA ILE A 1121 -18.75 25.61 9.32
C ILE A 1121 -19.26 26.64 8.32
N ILE A 1122 -18.85 27.90 8.46
CA ILE A 1122 -19.31 28.98 7.56
C ILE A 1122 -18.88 28.71 6.11
N PRO A 1123 -17.60 28.44 5.80
CA PRO A 1123 -17.16 28.18 4.43
C PRO A 1123 -17.86 26.98 3.80
N PHE A 1124 -18.01 25.86 4.52
CA PHE A 1124 -18.65 24.65 4.00
C PHE A 1124 -20.14 24.84 3.74
N MET A 1125 -20.86 25.49 4.66
CA MET A 1125 -22.27 25.83 4.46
C MET A 1125 -22.49 26.74 3.25
N GLU A 1126 -21.68 27.79 3.11
CA GLU A 1126 -21.79 28.74 2.00
C GLU A 1126 -21.54 28.05 0.65
N ILE A 1127 -20.48 27.24 0.56
CA ILE A 1127 -20.14 26.52 -0.67
C ILE A 1127 -21.22 25.49 -1.02
N TYR A 1128 -21.72 24.74 -0.03
CA TYR A 1128 -22.78 23.75 -0.26
C TYR A 1128 -24.07 24.40 -0.77
N SER A 1129 -24.53 25.44 -0.08
CA SER A 1129 -25.73 26.20 -0.44
C SER A 1129 -25.63 26.79 -1.85
N ASN A 1130 -24.49 27.39 -2.19
CA ASN A 1130 -24.31 28.10 -3.46
C ASN A 1130 -24.11 27.15 -4.66
N LYS A 1131 -23.50 25.98 -4.46
CA LYS A 1131 -23.10 25.10 -5.57
C LYS A 1131 -23.88 23.79 -5.67
N TYR A 1132 -24.27 23.18 -4.55
CA TYR A 1132 -24.71 21.78 -4.52
C TYR A 1132 -26.19 21.62 -4.12
N ASP A 1133 -26.74 22.43 -3.21
CA ASP A 1133 -28.11 22.26 -2.68
C ASP A 1133 -29.19 22.17 -3.78
N ARG A 1134 -29.17 23.11 -4.74
CA ARG A 1134 -30.13 23.12 -5.86
C ARG A 1134 -29.97 21.88 -6.76
N HIS A 1135 -28.75 21.41 -6.96
CA HIS A 1135 -28.46 20.24 -7.79
C HIS A 1135 -28.94 18.95 -7.11
N ASN A 1136 -28.59 18.76 -5.83
CA ASN A 1136 -28.99 17.59 -5.04
C ASN A 1136 -30.51 17.50 -4.89
N LYS A 1137 -31.21 18.61 -4.64
CA LYS A 1137 -32.69 18.64 -4.62
C LYS A 1137 -33.31 18.21 -5.95
N LYS A 1138 -32.68 18.51 -7.08
CA LYS A 1138 -33.14 18.02 -8.40
C LYS A 1138 -32.93 16.52 -8.55
N ILE A 1139 -31.78 15.98 -8.13
CA ILE A 1139 -31.51 14.53 -8.11
C ILE A 1139 -32.56 13.80 -7.28
N ILE A 1140 -32.75 14.23 -6.02
CA ILE A 1140 -33.68 13.61 -5.08
C ILE A 1140 -35.12 13.64 -5.63
N LYS A 1141 -35.58 14.80 -6.12
CA LYS A 1141 -36.93 14.96 -6.67
C LYS A 1141 -37.16 14.07 -7.91
N LYS A 1142 -36.12 13.80 -8.70
CA LYS A 1142 -36.23 12.96 -9.90
C LYS A 1142 -36.32 11.47 -9.57
N GLY A 1143 -35.68 11.02 -8.49
CA GLY A 1143 -35.49 9.60 -8.20
C GLY A 1143 -34.25 9.02 -8.91
N PRO A 1144 -33.88 7.77 -8.59
CA PRO A 1144 -32.80 7.06 -9.28
C PRO A 1144 -33.20 6.71 -10.71
N THR A 1145 -32.29 6.96 -11.66
CA THR A 1145 -32.38 6.63 -13.10
C THR A 1145 -31.04 6.08 -13.57
N ASP A 1146 -30.99 5.48 -14.76
CA ASP A 1146 -29.73 4.98 -15.34
C ASP A 1146 -28.63 6.06 -15.34
N TRP A 1147 -29.01 7.34 -15.51
CA TRP A 1147 -28.10 8.49 -15.51
C TRP A 1147 -27.57 8.92 -14.14
N ASN A 1148 -28.37 8.84 -13.06
CA ASN A 1148 -28.05 9.47 -11.76
C ASN A 1148 -28.11 8.51 -10.55
N HIS A 1149 -28.41 7.22 -10.74
CA HIS A 1149 -28.52 6.26 -9.63
C HIS A 1149 -27.25 6.23 -8.76
N SER A 1150 -26.06 6.39 -9.37
CA SER A 1150 -24.77 6.41 -8.68
C SER A 1150 -24.54 7.64 -7.80
N TYR A 1151 -25.19 8.77 -8.08
CA TYR A 1151 -25.09 10.00 -7.26
C TYR A 1151 -26.25 10.15 -6.28
N TYR A 1152 -27.30 9.32 -6.42
CA TYR A 1152 -28.53 9.47 -5.65
C TYR A 1152 -28.31 9.30 -4.14
N PRO A 1153 -27.61 8.26 -3.64
CA PRO A 1153 -27.32 8.12 -2.21
C PRO A 1153 -26.59 9.33 -1.63
N ASP A 1154 -25.50 9.75 -2.26
CA ASP A 1154 -24.68 10.87 -1.79
C ASP A 1154 -25.44 12.20 -1.81
N ALA A 1155 -26.25 12.45 -2.84
CA ALA A 1155 -27.10 13.63 -2.92
C ALA A 1155 -28.15 13.64 -1.80
N ARG A 1156 -28.72 12.46 -1.48
CA ARG A 1156 -29.71 12.29 -0.40
C ARG A 1156 -29.08 12.54 0.96
N PHE A 1157 -27.98 11.86 1.29
CA PHE A 1157 -27.22 12.10 2.52
C PHE A 1157 -26.88 13.58 2.69
N SER A 1158 -26.30 14.19 1.65
CA SER A 1158 -25.84 15.58 1.71
C SER A 1158 -27.00 16.55 1.97
N ASN A 1159 -28.17 16.31 1.38
CA ASN A 1159 -29.34 17.15 1.60
C ASN A 1159 -29.95 16.95 3.00
N GLU A 1160 -30.01 15.71 3.50
CA GLU A 1160 -30.49 15.41 4.86
C GLU A 1160 -29.64 16.09 5.93
N ILE A 1161 -28.31 16.02 5.82
CA ILE A 1161 -27.38 16.72 6.70
C ILE A 1161 -27.60 18.23 6.64
N TYR A 1162 -27.66 18.80 5.43
CA TYR A 1162 -27.79 20.24 5.24
C TYR A 1162 -29.08 20.81 5.86
N GLU A 1163 -30.24 20.18 5.63
CA GLU A 1163 -31.50 20.67 6.21
C GLU A 1163 -31.50 20.58 7.74
N ARG A 1164 -30.97 19.49 8.33
CA ARG A 1164 -30.82 19.35 9.79
C ARG A 1164 -29.89 20.42 10.39
N ILE A 1165 -28.74 20.66 9.79
CA ILE A 1165 -27.80 21.70 10.28
C ILE A 1165 -28.42 23.09 10.18
N LYS A 1166 -29.10 23.39 9.06
CA LYS A 1166 -29.75 24.68 8.84
C LYS A 1166 -30.87 24.95 9.84
N GLU A 1167 -31.62 23.93 10.25
CA GLU A 1167 -32.64 24.07 11.28
C GLU A 1167 -32.03 24.30 12.66
N ASN A 1168 -30.99 23.54 13.04
CA ASN A 1168 -30.29 23.76 14.32
C ASN A 1168 -29.64 25.15 14.42
N LEU A 1169 -29.04 25.64 13.33
CA LEU A 1169 -28.43 26.98 13.29
C LEU A 1169 -29.47 28.11 13.33
N ARG A 1170 -30.74 27.85 12.98
CA ARG A 1170 -31.85 28.83 13.09
C ARG A 1170 -32.40 28.94 14.51
N VAL A 1171 -32.26 27.90 15.33
CA VAL A 1171 -32.74 27.87 16.72
C VAL A 1171 -31.77 28.58 17.68
N GLY A 1172 -30.53 28.86 17.25
CA GLY A 1172 -29.49 29.55 18.02
C GLY A 1172 -29.25 31.04 17.69
N ASN A 1173 -30.20 31.72 17.03
CA ASN A 1173 -30.14 33.17 16.75
C ASN A 1173 -31.23 33.96 17.49
#